data_AF-A0A3A6NNZ0-F1
#
_entry.id   AF-A0A3A6NNZ0-F1
#
_cell.length_a   1.000
_cell.length_b   1.000
_cell.length_c   1.000
_cell.angle_alpha   90.00
_cell.angle_beta   90.00
_cell.angle_gamma   90.00
#
_symmetry.space_group_name_H-M   'P 1'
#
loop_
_entity.id
_entity.type
_entity.pdbx_description
1 polymer ?
#
loop_
_entity_poly.entity_id
_entity_poly.type
_entity_poly.pdbx_seq_one_letter_code
_entity_poly.pdbx_strand_id
1 'polypeptide(L)'
;MEWEFARNKAIQWMNHRKWKFKLAKKKGFEQSLFEHTLIQLDVLISLFPFLRSRETFRLTDEEVKVLWLATLAHDVGKETDSWQLYIHGNGPAVSHCIPDLAKKAVFELIGEYAWSESLFSEAISGILLHMNESRTPTTVLSQTIASHTLKRWKMLAEITDAIDNLASANGLFDALSTLERSILSPYLKTTYHQVSLRGISTTLLHRAASDTFIEKGWLPLIHYTNGTIYVAGVNEKLVKPDRDTILRRLVQEVRRAMGSDFFQRVVGSPIASMVPKPDLFNYPEMRQYLHVAAGRVSTKNFRKKKTEDRQKTLDRYLLALCQREEGRCQTLRQCQNNRKCSRIEGLLTNLDLDYQSDRLSRAHPEMVIFKFFKTVFSNKVIDYQKFILPASVMDDITKKFEISKKDEKAIERQEKEIIKAQKAIFESLMETVKNAYEQRFGIRSFELLQKTTTLTPDRDMAYAVDIFWSLLCSRFISGGDDTPVEFFPDDQRVELLIDTLVDIADEGFASLDEVNRPKRVEAEKIAESFVKDLIYPAEQIHCKQLVDEQLEAYKGSKPVARKAGGLHLCPVCNRSFTGGTNAKADFLNNPESHTNRAPSHGSPGYIVICDTCKFERFLQQQILEGKVAQMMVLMPRMNIGYHSGEVFRNKALQIWEQVSVIMSEANPDPQKKVSLSLSGEIARKLLIKDTEFVIPDTPAELVQVFTYRASEDKVKEYRRELKRLLNETVGEGLDEWNEDFDTDFTSEEDFLLAVENLSIPDSSGTLKEIRGKAYKLTMQMRFVCETPHFILVPIRNPIAVEKDSEVNAAIRELFSMLVIGITLDCAVAMIRDGEEFSFTGGEGIVRVPPVAALRNLVGCEWLGLESAQKWVKAIAAAALVTYAADYPERSNLYQVLSSLTPGHILRRMEMKSDSGYVSPVYFSHLEIIKEVLV
;
A
#
# COMPACT_ATOMS: atom_id res chain seq x y z
N MET A 1 -22.68 24.47 -24.77
CA MET A 1 -21.25 24.77 -24.54
C MET A 1 -20.68 23.59 -23.78
N GLU A 2 -19.62 22.97 -24.30
CA GLU A 2 -18.89 21.95 -23.55
C GLU A 2 -17.98 22.66 -22.55
N TRP A 3 -18.37 22.65 -21.28
CA TRP A 3 -17.64 23.34 -20.21
C TRP A 3 -16.24 22.78 -19.98
N GLU A 4 -15.98 21.54 -20.41
CA GLU A 4 -14.65 20.95 -20.42
C GLU A 4 -13.68 21.69 -21.36
N PHE A 5 -14.14 22.05 -22.56
CA PHE A 5 -13.35 22.87 -23.49
C PHE A 5 -13.05 24.25 -22.90
N ALA A 6 -14.07 24.89 -22.30
CA ALA A 6 -13.89 26.19 -21.65
C ALA A 6 -12.89 26.10 -20.47
N ARG A 7 -12.98 25.05 -19.65
CA ARG A 7 -12.06 24.76 -18.54
C ARG A 7 -10.62 24.58 -19.03
N ASN A 8 -10.40 23.85 -20.13
CA ASN A 8 -9.06 23.66 -20.69
C ASN A 8 -8.46 24.96 -21.20
N LYS A 9 -9.24 25.84 -21.84
CA LYS A 9 -8.79 27.19 -22.20
C LYS A 9 -8.46 28.05 -20.97
N ALA A 10 -9.28 27.97 -19.92
CA ALA A 10 -8.98 28.65 -18.65
C ALA A 10 -7.64 28.19 -18.06
N ILE A 11 -7.38 26.88 -18.05
CA ILE A 11 -6.10 26.30 -17.58
C ILE A 11 -4.93 26.85 -18.39
N GLN A 12 -5.03 26.90 -19.72
CA GLN A 12 -3.98 27.46 -20.59
C GLN A 12 -3.73 28.95 -20.29
N TRP A 13 -4.81 29.74 -20.15
CA TRP A 13 -4.72 31.15 -19.79
C TRP A 13 -4.04 31.36 -18.43
N MET A 14 -4.41 30.59 -17.40
CA MET A 14 -3.78 30.67 -16.07
C MET A 14 -2.30 30.22 -16.08
N ASN A 15 -1.97 29.19 -16.87
CA ASN A 15 -0.59 28.70 -17.02
C ASN A 15 0.30 29.76 -17.70
N HIS A 16 -0.19 30.44 -18.73
CA HIS A 16 0.55 31.53 -19.40
C HIS A 16 0.91 32.66 -18.41
N ARG A 17 0.05 32.91 -17.42
CA ARG A 17 0.25 33.90 -16.36
C ARG A 17 1.06 33.39 -15.17
N LYS A 18 1.52 32.13 -15.23
CA LYS A 18 2.31 31.46 -14.18
C LYS A 18 1.60 31.36 -12.83
N TRP A 19 0.26 31.22 -12.83
CA TRP A 19 -0.55 31.21 -11.60
C TRP A 19 -0.26 30.02 -10.69
N LYS A 20 0.33 28.93 -11.20
CA LYS A 20 0.80 27.80 -10.39
C LYS A 20 1.85 28.20 -9.36
N PHE A 21 2.55 29.32 -9.58
CA PHE A 21 3.67 29.77 -8.77
C PHE A 21 3.35 31.03 -7.96
N LYS A 22 2.09 31.47 -7.95
CA LYS A 22 1.63 32.65 -7.22
C LYS A 22 0.66 32.23 -6.13
N LEU A 23 0.82 32.75 -4.92
CA LEU A 23 -0.07 32.43 -3.81
C LEU A 23 -1.39 33.21 -3.90
N ALA A 24 -2.51 32.51 -3.72
CA ALA A 24 -3.81 33.13 -3.51
C ALA A 24 -4.17 33.24 -2.02
N LYS A 25 -3.79 32.24 -1.21
CA LYS A 25 -4.09 32.16 0.22
C LYS A 25 -2.87 31.63 0.99
N LYS A 26 -2.64 32.15 2.21
CA LYS A 26 -1.57 31.74 3.16
C LYS A 26 -2.05 31.64 4.62
N LYS A 27 -3.34 31.88 4.90
CA LYS A 27 -3.88 31.86 6.28
C LYS A 27 -4.39 30.48 6.62
N GLY A 28 -3.64 29.72 7.42
CA GLY A 28 -3.98 28.35 7.83
C GLY A 28 -3.51 27.28 6.84
N PHE A 29 -3.46 27.60 5.55
CA PHE A 29 -2.91 26.76 4.48
C PHE A 29 -2.36 27.59 3.31
N GLU A 30 -1.55 26.96 2.46
CA GLU A 30 -1.06 27.56 1.22
C GLU A 30 -1.78 27.00 -0.01
N GLN A 31 -2.30 27.90 -0.83
CA GLN A 31 -2.95 27.54 -2.09
C GLN A 31 -2.47 28.46 -3.21
N SER A 32 -2.11 27.87 -4.35
CA SER A 32 -1.76 28.64 -5.53
C SER A 32 -3.01 29.31 -6.12
N LEU A 33 -2.80 30.41 -6.83
CA LEU A 33 -3.85 31.11 -7.56
C LEU A 33 -4.48 30.22 -8.64
N PHE A 34 -3.68 29.34 -9.24
CA PHE A 34 -4.15 28.34 -10.20
C PHE A 34 -5.15 27.37 -9.58
N GLU A 35 -4.78 26.73 -8.46
CA GLU A 35 -5.65 25.72 -7.83
C GLU A 35 -6.93 26.35 -7.28
N HIS A 36 -6.79 27.49 -6.61
CA HIS A 36 -7.92 28.18 -6.02
C HIS A 36 -8.99 28.46 -7.07
N THR A 37 -8.57 29.05 -8.19
CA THR A 37 -9.46 29.36 -9.30
C THR A 37 -10.02 28.09 -9.94
N LEU A 38 -9.21 27.04 -10.11
CA LEU A 38 -9.66 25.79 -10.72
C LEU A 38 -10.72 25.08 -9.88
N ILE A 39 -10.59 25.09 -8.55
CA ILE A 39 -11.60 24.55 -7.62
C ILE A 39 -12.91 25.32 -7.77
N GLN A 40 -12.86 26.64 -7.82
CA GLN A 40 -14.06 27.47 -8.01
C GLN A 40 -14.75 27.18 -9.35
N LEU A 41 -13.99 27.01 -10.45
CA LEU A 41 -14.54 26.63 -11.74
C LEU A 41 -15.19 25.25 -11.72
N ASP A 42 -14.58 24.26 -11.05
CA ASP A 42 -15.16 22.91 -10.92
C ASP A 42 -16.45 22.91 -10.11
N VAL A 43 -16.47 23.66 -9.00
CA VAL A 43 -17.68 23.90 -8.19
C VAL A 43 -18.76 24.53 -9.07
N LEU A 44 -18.41 25.56 -9.83
CA LEU A 44 -19.33 26.26 -10.72
C LEU A 44 -19.91 25.31 -11.79
N ILE A 45 -19.07 24.49 -12.43
CA ILE A 45 -19.51 23.49 -13.41
C ILE A 45 -20.50 22.51 -12.77
N SER A 46 -20.18 22.02 -11.58
CA SER A 46 -21.03 21.09 -10.83
C SER A 46 -22.38 21.74 -10.44
N LEU A 47 -22.41 23.05 -10.23
CA LEU A 47 -23.62 23.80 -9.90
C LEU A 47 -24.47 24.19 -11.12
N PHE A 48 -23.94 24.19 -12.35
CA PHE A 48 -24.68 24.61 -13.53
C PHE A 48 -26.03 23.91 -13.77
N PRO A 49 -26.17 22.58 -13.56
CA PRO A 49 -27.47 21.92 -13.69
C PRO A 49 -28.53 22.55 -12.79
N PHE A 50 -28.14 22.93 -11.57
CA PHE A 50 -29.03 23.58 -10.60
C PHE A 50 -29.23 25.05 -10.94
N LEU A 51 -28.18 25.81 -11.29
CA LEU A 51 -28.32 27.24 -11.60
C LEU A 51 -29.16 27.51 -12.87
N ARG A 52 -29.14 26.59 -13.83
CA ARG A 52 -29.93 26.68 -15.08
C ARG A 52 -31.35 26.17 -14.95
N SER A 53 -31.66 25.40 -13.90
CA SER A 53 -32.98 24.83 -13.70
C SER A 53 -34.05 25.93 -13.62
N ARG A 54 -35.25 25.61 -14.15
CA ARG A 54 -36.41 26.52 -14.10
C ARG A 54 -36.93 26.71 -12.68
N GLU A 55 -36.63 25.78 -11.79
CA GLU A 55 -37.15 25.74 -10.41
C GLU A 55 -36.27 26.51 -9.41
N THR A 56 -35.16 27.09 -9.87
CA THR A 56 -34.13 27.76 -9.05
C THR A 56 -33.83 29.16 -9.62
N PHE A 57 -32.61 29.41 -10.09
CA PHE A 57 -32.15 30.69 -10.62
C PHE A 57 -32.53 30.92 -12.08
N ARG A 58 -32.75 29.86 -12.87
CA ARG A 58 -33.06 29.95 -14.31
C ARG A 58 -32.08 30.87 -15.04
N LEU A 59 -30.78 30.64 -14.87
CA LEU A 59 -29.75 31.45 -15.53
C LEU A 59 -29.79 31.24 -17.05
N THR A 60 -29.67 32.34 -17.81
CA THR A 60 -29.49 32.31 -19.26
C THR A 60 -28.06 31.90 -19.61
N ASP A 61 -27.81 31.52 -20.88
CA ASP A 61 -26.46 31.21 -21.33
C ASP A 61 -25.49 32.40 -21.20
N GLU A 62 -25.98 33.63 -21.37
CA GLU A 62 -25.17 34.85 -21.16
C GLU A 62 -24.81 35.05 -19.69
N GLU A 63 -25.77 34.87 -18.78
CA GLU A 63 -25.52 34.97 -17.33
C GLU A 63 -24.54 33.89 -16.85
N VAL A 64 -24.63 32.69 -17.41
CA VAL A 64 -23.67 31.62 -17.11
C VAL A 64 -22.25 31.97 -17.61
N LYS A 65 -22.12 32.55 -18.80
CA LYS A 65 -20.83 33.05 -19.31
C LYS A 65 -20.26 34.18 -18.46
N VAL A 66 -21.10 35.12 -18.02
CA VAL A 66 -20.70 36.19 -17.11
C VAL A 66 -20.19 35.61 -15.78
N LEU A 67 -20.90 34.65 -15.21
CA LEU A 67 -20.49 34.00 -13.97
C LEU A 67 -19.16 33.26 -14.15
N TRP A 68 -18.96 32.58 -15.28
CA TRP A 68 -17.70 31.95 -15.65
C TRP A 68 -16.53 32.95 -15.70
N LEU A 69 -16.71 34.07 -16.41
CA LEU A 69 -15.68 35.12 -16.51
C LEU A 69 -15.38 35.75 -15.14
N ALA A 70 -16.43 36.05 -14.37
CA ALA A 70 -16.28 36.64 -13.05
C ALA A 70 -15.52 35.70 -12.11
N THR A 71 -15.91 34.42 -12.03
CA THR A 71 -15.21 33.42 -11.22
C THR A 71 -13.75 33.23 -11.67
N LEU A 72 -13.47 33.17 -12.98
CA LEU A 72 -12.09 33.01 -13.47
C LEU A 72 -11.19 34.21 -13.15
N ALA A 73 -11.72 35.44 -13.20
CA ALA A 73 -10.90 36.65 -13.17
C ALA A 73 -11.02 37.48 -11.86
N HIS A 74 -11.90 37.14 -10.92
CA HIS A 74 -12.11 37.93 -9.70
C HIS A 74 -10.81 38.16 -8.90
N ASP A 75 -9.92 37.17 -8.93
CA ASP A 75 -8.65 37.16 -8.19
C ASP A 75 -7.42 37.58 -9.02
N VAL A 76 -7.60 38.09 -10.25
CA VAL A 76 -6.48 38.44 -11.14
C VAL A 76 -5.48 39.41 -10.49
N GLY A 77 -5.92 40.32 -9.63
CA GLY A 77 -5.03 41.25 -8.91
C GLY A 77 -4.07 40.59 -7.94
N LYS A 78 -4.34 39.34 -7.53
CA LYS A 78 -3.43 38.57 -6.68
C LYS A 78 -2.13 38.18 -7.40
N GLU A 79 -2.11 38.28 -8.73
CA GLU A 79 -0.91 37.96 -9.50
C GLU A 79 0.19 39.05 -9.42
N THR A 80 -0.13 40.23 -8.90
CA THR A 80 0.80 41.36 -8.85
C THR A 80 1.90 41.17 -7.83
N ASP A 81 3.09 41.72 -8.10
CA ASP A 81 4.24 41.61 -7.19
C ASP A 81 3.95 42.24 -5.83
N SER A 82 3.18 43.35 -5.79
CA SER A 82 2.76 43.98 -4.54
C SER A 82 1.86 43.09 -3.70
N TRP A 83 0.93 42.36 -4.32
CA TRP A 83 0.12 41.36 -3.61
C TRP A 83 0.95 40.19 -3.13
N GLN A 84 1.87 39.67 -3.96
CA GLN A 84 2.77 38.59 -3.55
C GLN A 84 3.66 39.03 -2.37
N LEU A 85 4.20 40.25 -2.37
CA LEU A 85 4.92 40.79 -1.21
C LEU A 85 4.03 40.86 0.05
N TYR A 86 2.79 41.35 -0.10
CA TYR A 86 1.83 41.43 0.99
C TYR A 86 1.49 40.06 1.59
N ILE A 87 1.09 39.09 0.76
CA ILE A 87 0.64 37.78 1.24
C ILE A 87 1.79 36.97 1.87
N HIS A 88 3.04 37.28 1.51
CA HIS A 88 4.22 36.73 2.18
C HIS A 88 4.57 37.42 3.51
N GLY A 89 3.90 38.53 3.85
CA GLY A 89 4.16 39.31 5.06
C GLY A 89 5.30 40.33 4.92
N ASN A 90 5.80 40.53 3.69
CA ASN A 90 6.94 41.40 3.39
C ASN A 90 6.52 42.78 2.86
N GLY A 91 5.21 43.06 2.76
CA GLY A 91 4.68 44.28 2.18
C GLY A 91 3.41 44.78 2.88
N PRO A 92 2.98 46.02 2.58
CA PRO A 92 1.77 46.61 3.13
C PRO A 92 0.52 45.92 2.58
N ALA A 93 -0.62 46.06 3.27
CA ALA A 93 -1.90 45.58 2.77
C ALA A 93 -2.27 46.27 1.46
N VAL A 94 -2.62 45.46 0.45
CA VAL A 94 -3.05 45.92 -0.89
C VAL A 94 -4.35 45.24 -1.29
N SER A 95 -5.19 45.93 -2.06
CA SER A 95 -6.41 45.33 -2.63
C SER A 95 -6.07 44.52 -3.88
N HIS A 96 -6.68 43.34 -4.04
CA HIS A 96 -6.61 42.56 -5.29
C HIS A 96 -7.74 42.91 -6.26
N CYS A 97 -8.77 43.65 -5.84
CA CYS A 97 -9.81 44.15 -6.74
C CYS A 97 -9.28 45.38 -7.49
N ILE A 98 -8.51 45.14 -8.56
CA ILE A 98 -7.87 46.19 -9.39
C ILE A 98 -8.69 46.39 -10.68
N PRO A 99 -9.45 47.50 -10.84
CA PRO A 99 -10.38 47.68 -11.96
C PRO A 99 -9.74 47.57 -13.34
N ASP A 100 -8.57 48.16 -13.55
CA ASP A 100 -7.93 48.16 -14.87
C ASP A 100 -7.39 46.77 -15.24
N LEU A 101 -6.92 46.00 -14.25
CA LEU A 101 -6.47 44.64 -14.46
C LEU A 101 -7.67 43.70 -14.72
N ALA A 102 -8.78 43.89 -14.00
CA ALA A 102 -10.03 43.16 -14.25
C ALA A 102 -10.54 43.43 -15.67
N LYS A 103 -10.57 44.70 -16.11
CA LYS A 103 -10.94 45.09 -17.49
C LYS A 103 -10.07 44.39 -18.53
N LYS A 104 -8.75 44.42 -18.34
CA LYS A 104 -7.80 43.77 -19.24
C LYS A 104 -8.03 42.25 -19.29
N ALA A 105 -8.18 41.60 -18.14
CA ALA A 105 -8.40 40.16 -18.06
C ALA A 105 -9.72 39.73 -18.70
N VAL A 106 -10.82 40.44 -18.45
CA VAL A 106 -12.12 40.15 -19.08
C VAL A 106 -12.06 40.35 -20.59
N PHE A 107 -11.40 41.40 -21.07
CA PHE A 107 -11.21 41.64 -22.50
C PHE A 107 -10.42 40.49 -23.17
N GLU A 108 -9.29 40.09 -22.57
CA GLU A 108 -8.50 38.95 -23.02
C GLU A 108 -9.34 37.68 -23.07
N LEU A 109 -10.07 37.35 -22.00
CA LEU A 109 -10.88 36.14 -21.90
C LEU A 109 -12.04 36.12 -22.91
N ILE A 110 -12.73 37.24 -23.13
CA ILE A 110 -13.79 37.33 -24.15
C ILE A 110 -13.21 37.02 -25.53
N GLY A 111 -12.02 37.55 -25.85
CA GLY A 111 -11.28 37.23 -27.07
C GLY A 111 -10.90 35.75 -27.16
N GLU A 112 -10.32 35.19 -26.11
CA GLU A 112 -9.91 33.78 -26.04
C GLU A 112 -11.08 32.81 -26.26
N TYR A 113 -12.27 33.13 -25.72
CA TYR A 113 -13.45 32.30 -25.91
C TYR A 113 -14.27 32.64 -27.16
N ALA A 114 -13.91 33.70 -27.90
CA ALA A 114 -14.71 34.27 -28.99
C ALA A 114 -16.17 34.55 -28.56
N TRP A 115 -16.34 35.18 -27.39
CA TRP A 115 -17.65 35.56 -26.85
C TRP A 115 -18.02 37.01 -27.19
N SER A 116 -19.29 37.37 -26.96
CA SER A 116 -19.79 38.73 -27.21
C SER A 116 -19.17 39.74 -26.25
N GLU A 117 -18.77 40.91 -26.77
CA GLU A 117 -18.34 42.05 -25.96
C GLU A 117 -19.45 42.60 -25.05
N SER A 118 -20.72 42.29 -25.35
CA SER A 118 -21.87 42.67 -24.52
C SER A 118 -21.85 42.05 -23.10
N LEU A 119 -20.93 41.13 -22.81
CA LEU A 119 -20.75 40.52 -21.49
C LEU A 119 -19.76 41.30 -20.60
N PHE A 120 -19.07 42.29 -21.17
CA PHE A 120 -17.92 42.93 -20.55
C PHE A 120 -18.28 43.67 -19.26
N SER A 121 -19.30 44.52 -19.28
CA SER A 121 -19.70 45.33 -18.10
C SER A 121 -20.16 44.46 -16.93
N GLU A 122 -20.85 43.38 -17.24
CA GLU A 122 -21.49 42.44 -16.34
C GLU A 122 -20.43 41.58 -15.64
N ALA A 123 -19.45 41.07 -16.39
CA ALA A 123 -18.32 40.34 -15.83
C ALA A 123 -17.47 41.22 -14.91
N ILE A 124 -17.25 42.49 -15.28
CA ILE A 124 -16.52 43.45 -14.44
C ILE A 124 -17.28 43.76 -13.15
N SER A 125 -18.60 43.93 -13.20
CA SER A 125 -19.42 44.06 -11.99
C SER A 125 -19.34 42.82 -11.11
N GLY A 126 -19.38 41.62 -11.70
CA GLY A 126 -19.15 40.35 -10.98
C GLY A 126 -17.83 40.37 -10.21
N ILE A 127 -16.74 40.77 -10.86
CA ILE A 127 -15.40 40.84 -10.27
C ILE A 127 -15.30 41.92 -9.19
N LEU A 128 -15.77 43.14 -9.44
CA LEU A 128 -15.56 44.26 -8.52
C LEU A 128 -16.44 44.21 -7.28
N LEU A 129 -17.55 43.47 -7.32
CA LEU A 129 -18.53 43.40 -6.24
C LEU A 129 -18.61 42.02 -5.57
N HIS A 130 -17.74 41.08 -5.93
CA HIS A 130 -17.79 39.72 -5.39
C HIS A 130 -17.55 39.67 -3.88
N MET A 131 -16.95 40.67 -3.25
CA MET A 131 -16.65 40.64 -1.81
C MET A 131 -17.17 41.88 -1.09
N ASN A 132 -17.63 41.71 0.17
CA ASN A 132 -18.26 42.80 0.92
C ASN A 132 -17.37 44.03 1.09
N GLU A 133 -16.06 43.83 1.28
CA GLU A 133 -15.10 44.92 1.45
C GLU A 133 -14.96 45.79 0.19
N SER A 134 -15.20 45.23 -1.00
CA SER A 134 -15.14 45.97 -2.26
C SER A 134 -16.46 46.69 -2.61
N ARG A 135 -17.57 46.35 -1.93
CA ARG A 135 -18.90 46.96 -2.07
C ARG A 135 -19.00 48.33 -1.40
N THR A 136 -18.04 49.21 -1.67
CA THR A 136 -18.10 50.61 -1.20
C THR A 136 -19.24 51.36 -1.91
N PRO A 137 -19.82 52.42 -1.30
CA PRO A 137 -20.85 53.23 -1.95
C PRO A 137 -20.41 53.73 -3.34
N THR A 138 -19.14 54.11 -3.50
CA THR A 138 -18.56 54.56 -4.77
C THR A 138 -18.53 53.44 -5.80
N THR A 139 -18.03 52.25 -5.43
CA THR A 139 -17.99 51.09 -6.34
C THR A 139 -19.39 50.70 -6.78
N VAL A 140 -20.33 50.58 -5.85
CA VAL A 140 -21.72 50.19 -6.13
C VAL A 140 -22.40 51.22 -7.03
N LEU A 141 -22.24 52.52 -6.76
CA LEU A 141 -22.80 53.58 -7.59
C LEU A 141 -22.21 53.56 -9.01
N SER A 142 -20.89 53.39 -9.14
CA SER A 142 -20.23 53.29 -10.45
C SER A 142 -20.75 52.13 -11.28
N GLN A 143 -20.98 50.97 -10.66
CA GLN A 143 -21.51 49.80 -11.35
C GLN A 143 -23.02 49.94 -11.63
N THR A 144 -23.77 50.67 -10.81
CA THR A 144 -25.20 50.90 -11.06
C THR A 144 -25.42 51.82 -12.28
N ILE A 145 -24.50 52.76 -12.52
CA ILE A 145 -24.55 53.70 -13.65
C ILE A 145 -23.96 53.10 -14.93
N ALA A 146 -23.19 52.00 -14.83
CA ALA A 146 -22.67 51.29 -16.00
C ALA A 146 -23.81 50.72 -16.87
N SER A 147 -23.57 50.70 -18.18
CA SER A 147 -24.54 50.23 -19.20
C SER A 147 -24.66 48.71 -19.20
N HIS A 148 -25.36 48.16 -18.19
CA HIS A 148 -25.66 46.73 -18.10
C HIS A 148 -26.80 46.34 -19.03
N THR A 149 -26.58 45.27 -19.79
CA THR A 149 -27.59 44.60 -20.60
C THR A 149 -28.40 43.60 -19.77
N LEU A 150 -27.77 42.96 -18.77
CA LEU A 150 -28.40 41.98 -17.89
C LEU A 150 -28.92 42.63 -16.61
N LYS A 151 -30.20 42.40 -16.27
CA LYS A 151 -30.83 43.00 -15.07
C LYS A 151 -30.34 42.40 -13.74
N ARG A 152 -29.77 41.19 -13.76
CA ARG A 152 -29.43 40.41 -12.56
C ARG A 152 -27.93 40.39 -12.23
N TRP A 153 -27.15 41.35 -12.73
CA TRP A 153 -25.70 41.43 -12.53
C TRP A 153 -25.27 41.34 -11.05
N LYS A 154 -26.02 41.94 -10.13
CA LYS A 154 -25.71 41.89 -8.68
C LYS A 154 -25.84 40.48 -8.11
N MET A 155 -26.87 39.74 -8.51
CA MET A 155 -27.08 38.34 -8.11
C MET A 155 -25.92 37.46 -8.60
N LEU A 156 -25.40 37.72 -9.81
CA LEU A 156 -24.23 37.00 -10.32
C LEU A 156 -22.98 37.26 -9.46
N ALA A 157 -22.76 38.51 -9.03
CA ALA A 157 -21.68 38.84 -8.09
C ALA A 157 -21.82 38.13 -6.73
N GLU A 158 -23.05 38.00 -6.21
CA GLU A 158 -23.33 37.26 -4.96
C GLU A 158 -23.13 35.74 -5.12
N ILE A 159 -23.36 35.19 -6.31
CA ILE A 159 -23.03 33.79 -6.59
C ILE A 159 -21.50 33.60 -6.69
N THR A 160 -20.78 34.55 -7.31
CA THR A 160 -19.30 34.54 -7.32
C THR A 160 -18.73 34.57 -5.90
N ASP A 161 -19.26 35.44 -5.03
CA ASP A 161 -18.93 35.51 -3.59
C ASP A 161 -19.12 34.15 -2.90
N ALA A 162 -20.28 33.50 -3.12
CA ALA A 162 -20.58 32.21 -2.51
C ALA A 162 -19.61 31.11 -2.95
N ILE A 163 -19.21 31.10 -4.23
CA ILE A 163 -18.27 30.11 -4.78
C ILE A 163 -16.86 30.35 -4.26
N ASP A 164 -16.39 31.61 -4.19
CA ASP A 164 -15.07 31.94 -3.64
C ASP A 164 -14.96 31.52 -2.17
N ASN A 165 -15.96 31.86 -1.35
CA ASN A 165 -15.97 31.49 0.06
C ASN A 165 -15.98 29.97 0.24
N LEU A 166 -16.74 29.23 -0.58
CA LEU A 166 -16.76 27.77 -0.53
C LEU A 166 -15.39 27.15 -0.88
N ALA A 167 -14.75 27.62 -1.95
CA ALA A 167 -13.42 27.15 -2.34
C ALA A 167 -12.35 27.50 -1.28
N SER A 168 -12.54 28.61 -0.57
CA SER A 168 -11.68 29.10 0.50
C SER A 168 -11.88 28.41 1.87
N ALA A 169 -12.90 27.56 2.02
CA ALA A 169 -13.28 27.03 3.32
C ALA A 169 -12.24 26.08 3.93
N ASN A 170 -11.95 26.28 5.22
CA ASN A 170 -10.94 25.53 5.96
C ASN A 170 -11.50 24.21 6.53
N GLY A 171 -11.98 23.36 5.63
CA GLY A 171 -12.41 22.00 5.92
C GLY A 171 -13.87 21.75 5.59
N LEU A 172 -14.28 20.49 5.72
CA LEU A 172 -15.60 20.02 5.30
C LEU A 172 -16.76 20.76 5.99
N PHE A 173 -16.69 20.97 7.31
CA PHE A 173 -17.77 21.63 8.06
C PHE A 173 -17.81 23.14 7.87
N ASP A 174 -16.66 23.78 7.65
CA ASP A 174 -16.60 25.21 7.33
C ASP A 174 -17.24 25.48 5.95
N ALA A 175 -17.00 24.59 4.98
CA ALA A 175 -17.65 24.64 3.67
C ALA A 175 -19.16 24.42 3.74
N LEU A 176 -19.62 23.46 4.55
CA LEU A 176 -21.07 23.26 4.78
C LEU A 176 -21.72 24.50 5.39
N SER A 177 -21.11 25.08 6.44
CA SER A 177 -21.58 26.33 7.05
C SER A 177 -21.60 27.50 6.06
N THR A 178 -20.61 27.57 5.17
CA THR A 178 -20.52 28.58 4.11
C THR A 178 -21.67 28.42 3.11
N LEU A 179 -21.94 27.19 2.65
CA LEU A 179 -23.06 26.89 1.77
C LEU A 179 -24.41 27.24 2.41
N GLU A 180 -24.61 26.89 3.67
CA GLU A 180 -25.85 27.17 4.42
C GLU A 180 -26.14 28.66 4.58
N ARG A 181 -25.10 29.50 4.68
CA ARG A 181 -25.20 30.97 4.80
C ARG A 181 -25.29 31.69 3.45
N SER A 182 -25.06 30.98 2.34
CA SER A 182 -24.97 31.58 1.01
C SER A 182 -26.34 31.79 0.35
N ILE A 183 -26.35 32.57 -0.74
CA ILE A 183 -27.53 32.73 -1.63
C ILE A 183 -27.99 31.41 -2.26
N LEU A 184 -27.15 30.37 -2.27
CA LEU A 184 -27.45 29.07 -2.85
C LEU A 184 -28.29 28.19 -1.91
N SER A 185 -28.23 28.45 -0.59
CA SER A 185 -28.88 27.64 0.46
C SER A 185 -30.38 27.37 0.22
N PRO A 186 -31.21 28.33 -0.22
CA PRO A 186 -32.63 28.08 -0.45
C PRO A 186 -32.91 27.14 -1.64
N TYR A 187 -31.94 26.93 -2.52
CA TYR A 187 -32.11 26.22 -3.79
C TYR A 187 -31.40 24.86 -3.84
N LEU A 188 -30.54 24.58 -2.86
CA LEU A 188 -29.75 23.37 -2.78
C LEU A 188 -30.02 22.60 -1.49
N LYS A 189 -30.10 21.28 -1.60
CA LYS A 189 -29.90 20.39 -0.45
C LYS A 189 -28.42 20.05 -0.37
N THR A 190 -27.88 20.08 0.84
CA THR A 190 -26.50 19.68 1.12
C THR A 190 -26.48 18.43 2.00
N THR A 191 -25.49 17.58 1.79
CA THR A 191 -25.15 16.46 2.67
C THR A 191 -23.66 16.15 2.52
N TYR A 192 -23.14 15.23 3.34
CA TYR A 192 -21.74 14.84 3.28
C TYR A 192 -21.57 13.39 3.72
N HIS A 193 -20.39 12.84 3.46
CA HIS A 193 -19.85 11.75 4.25
C HIS A 193 -18.49 12.15 4.81
N GLN A 194 -18.13 11.56 5.94
CA GLN A 194 -16.84 11.77 6.58
C GLN A 194 -16.30 10.44 7.08
N VAL A 195 -14.99 10.24 6.97
CA VAL A 195 -14.29 9.04 7.41
C VAL A 195 -13.08 9.38 8.28
N SER A 196 -12.74 8.48 9.19
CA SER A 196 -11.46 8.49 9.89
C SER A 196 -10.36 7.93 8.97
N LEU A 197 -9.26 8.67 8.83
CA LEU A 197 -8.12 8.21 8.03
C LEU A 197 -7.40 7.07 8.75
N ARG A 198 -7.05 6.02 8.00
CA ARG A 198 -6.36 4.81 8.50
C ARG A 198 -5.39 4.23 7.50
N GLY A 199 -5.73 4.20 6.21
CA GLY A 199 -4.95 3.51 5.20
C GLY A 199 -5.80 3.04 4.02
N ILE A 200 -5.51 1.85 3.50
CA ILE A 200 -6.17 1.26 2.33
C ILE A 200 -7.66 1.11 2.57
N SER A 201 -8.08 0.74 3.77
CA SER A 201 -9.51 0.70 4.12
C SER A 201 -10.22 2.03 3.91
N THR A 202 -9.52 3.15 4.12
CA THR A 202 -10.06 4.50 3.95
C THR A 202 -10.40 4.78 2.49
N THR A 203 -9.56 4.35 1.55
CA THR A 203 -9.80 4.58 0.11
C THR A 203 -11.00 3.76 -0.38
N LEU A 204 -11.13 2.51 0.06
CA LEU A 204 -12.27 1.64 -0.22
C LEU A 204 -13.56 2.19 0.41
N LEU A 205 -13.49 2.71 1.64
CA LEU A 205 -14.64 3.29 2.32
C LEU A 205 -15.11 4.59 1.66
N HIS A 206 -14.19 5.47 1.24
CA HIS A 206 -14.54 6.64 0.43
C HIS A 206 -15.25 6.23 -0.86
N ARG A 207 -14.72 5.22 -1.57
CA ARG A 207 -15.31 4.73 -2.81
C ARG A 207 -16.73 4.23 -2.57
N ALA A 208 -16.88 3.36 -1.57
CA ALA A 208 -18.18 2.79 -1.22
C ALA A 208 -19.21 3.87 -0.85
N ALA A 209 -18.81 4.86 -0.04
CA ALA A 209 -19.68 5.98 0.31
C ALA A 209 -20.04 6.81 -0.92
N SER A 210 -19.05 7.28 -1.69
CA SER A 210 -19.27 8.12 -2.86
C SER A 210 -20.18 7.48 -3.90
N ASP A 211 -19.92 6.22 -4.27
CA ASP A 211 -20.73 5.52 -5.26
C ASP A 211 -22.18 5.39 -4.77
N THR A 212 -22.38 5.11 -3.48
CA THR A 212 -23.73 5.01 -2.90
C THR A 212 -24.47 6.35 -2.93
N PHE A 213 -23.78 7.47 -2.65
CA PHE A 213 -24.40 8.81 -2.75
C PHE A 213 -24.77 9.14 -4.20
N ILE A 214 -23.86 8.89 -5.16
CA ILE A 214 -24.07 9.15 -6.58
C ILE A 214 -25.24 8.32 -7.12
N GLU A 215 -25.33 7.04 -6.77
CA GLU A 215 -26.45 6.16 -7.16
C GLU A 215 -27.79 6.60 -6.58
N LYS A 216 -27.78 7.28 -5.42
CA LYS A 216 -28.98 7.90 -4.84
C LYS A 216 -29.29 9.27 -5.42
N GLY A 217 -28.57 9.71 -6.47
CA GLY A 217 -28.82 10.96 -7.20
C GLY A 217 -28.09 12.18 -6.63
N TRP A 218 -27.23 12.02 -5.61
CA TRP A 218 -26.47 13.14 -5.05
C TRP A 218 -25.26 13.47 -5.93
N LEU A 219 -25.06 14.75 -6.23
CA LEU A 219 -23.91 15.20 -7.02
C LEU A 219 -22.75 15.57 -6.09
N PRO A 220 -21.55 14.98 -6.24
CA PRO A 220 -20.36 15.41 -5.50
C PRO A 220 -19.96 16.83 -5.93
N LEU A 221 -19.73 17.70 -4.96
CA LEU A 221 -19.37 19.10 -5.21
C LEU A 221 -17.88 19.35 -4.99
N ILE A 222 -17.37 18.95 -3.83
CA ILE A 222 -15.99 19.19 -3.42
C ILE A 222 -15.51 18.07 -2.49
N HIS A 223 -14.27 17.64 -2.69
CA HIS A 223 -13.61 16.58 -1.92
C HIS A 223 -12.58 17.17 -0.96
N TYR A 224 -12.53 16.62 0.25
CA TYR A 224 -11.51 16.82 1.26
C TYR A 224 -10.82 15.48 1.53
N THR A 225 -9.64 15.50 2.15
CA THR A 225 -8.92 14.27 2.50
C THR A 225 -9.77 13.29 3.31
N ASN A 226 -10.67 13.80 4.17
CA ASN A 226 -11.50 13.02 5.09
C ASN A 226 -13.00 12.95 4.72
N GLY A 227 -13.45 13.53 3.60
CA GLY A 227 -14.87 13.49 3.25
C GLY A 227 -15.25 14.20 1.94
N THR A 228 -16.51 14.11 1.55
CA THR A 228 -17.08 14.82 0.40
C THR A 228 -18.35 15.54 0.78
N ILE A 229 -18.54 16.72 0.21
CA ILE A 229 -19.83 17.43 0.23
C ILE A 229 -20.59 17.11 -1.05
N TYR A 230 -21.86 16.77 -0.90
CA TYR A 230 -22.77 16.53 -2.01
C TYR A 230 -23.91 17.54 -2.03
N VAL A 231 -24.42 17.80 -3.22
CA VAL A 231 -25.55 18.69 -3.46
C VAL A 231 -26.63 18.02 -4.31
N ALA A 232 -27.85 18.51 -4.16
CA ALA A 232 -29.00 18.14 -4.96
C ALA A 232 -29.99 19.32 -5.06
N GLY A 233 -30.90 19.28 -6.03
CA GLY A 233 -31.95 20.29 -6.14
C GLY A 233 -32.90 20.27 -4.94
N VAL A 234 -33.36 21.45 -4.49
CA VAL A 234 -34.25 21.55 -3.32
C VAL A 234 -35.56 20.73 -3.47
N ASN A 235 -36.06 20.57 -4.69
CA ASN A 235 -37.30 19.83 -4.97
C ASN A 235 -37.08 18.32 -5.13
N GLU A 236 -35.84 17.85 -5.20
CA GLU A 236 -35.55 16.42 -5.38
C GLU A 236 -35.85 15.64 -4.11
N LYS A 237 -36.60 14.54 -4.23
CA LYS A 237 -36.89 13.63 -3.11
C LYS A 237 -35.80 12.57 -2.99
N LEU A 238 -34.59 13.00 -2.65
CA LEU A 238 -33.47 12.08 -2.44
C LEU A 238 -33.47 11.51 -1.03
N VAL A 239 -33.10 10.24 -0.91
CA VAL A 239 -32.89 9.56 0.37
C VAL A 239 -31.39 9.54 0.66
N LYS A 240 -31.00 9.96 1.87
CA LYS A 240 -29.61 9.85 2.33
C LYS A 240 -29.26 8.36 2.49
N PRO A 241 -28.12 7.88 1.97
CA PRO A 241 -27.66 6.53 2.22
C PRO A 241 -27.57 6.22 3.71
N ASP A 242 -28.08 5.06 4.13
CA ASP A 242 -27.83 4.52 5.46
C ASP A 242 -26.48 3.77 5.52
N ARG A 243 -26.05 3.48 6.74
CA ARG A 243 -24.77 2.80 7.00
C ARG A 243 -24.74 1.39 6.41
N ASP A 244 -25.86 0.67 6.43
CA ASP A 244 -25.95 -0.71 5.95
C ASP A 244 -25.81 -0.80 4.42
N THR A 245 -26.33 0.19 3.70
CA THR A 245 -26.18 0.30 2.25
C THR A 245 -24.72 0.56 1.88
N ILE A 246 -24.05 1.47 2.60
CA ILE A 246 -22.61 1.72 2.42
C ILE A 246 -21.80 0.47 2.78
N LEU A 247 -22.16 -0.26 3.84
CA LEU A 247 -21.52 -1.52 4.22
C LEU A 247 -21.63 -2.57 3.10
N ARG A 248 -22.82 -2.78 2.53
CA ARG A 248 -23.01 -3.72 1.40
C ARG A 248 -22.13 -3.37 0.20
N ARG A 249 -21.99 -2.08 -0.12
CA ARG A 249 -21.06 -1.63 -1.16
C ARG A 249 -19.60 -1.89 -0.77
N LEU A 250 -19.22 -1.58 0.47
CA LEU A 250 -17.87 -1.82 0.98
C LEU A 250 -17.47 -3.30 0.91
N VAL A 251 -18.40 -4.23 1.14
CA VAL A 251 -18.15 -5.68 0.96
C VAL A 251 -17.71 -5.97 -0.49
N GLN A 252 -18.35 -5.36 -1.49
CA GLN A 252 -17.97 -5.54 -2.90
C GLN A 252 -16.56 -4.98 -3.16
N GLU A 253 -16.25 -3.80 -2.64
CA GLU A 253 -14.94 -3.16 -2.79
C GLU A 253 -13.83 -3.98 -2.11
N VAL A 254 -14.09 -4.53 -0.92
CA VAL A 254 -13.16 -5.44 -0.22
C VAL A 254 -12.96 -6.73 -1.03
N ARG A 255 -14.01 -7.34 -1.56
CA ARG A 255 -13.88 -8.52 -2.43
C ARG A 255 -12.98 -8.24 -3.62
N ARG A 256 -13.18 -7.10 -4.30
CA ARG A 256 -12.33 -6.67 -5.41
C ARG A 256 -10.87 -6.49 -4.98
N ALA A 257 -10.64 -5.82 -3.84
CA ALA A 257 -9.31 -5.55 -3.33
C ALA A 257 -8.56 -6.80 -2.85
N MET A 258 -9.29 -7.81 -2.35
CA MET A 258 -8.68 -9.08 -1.94
C MET A 258 -8.16 -9.87 -3.16
N GLY A 259 -8.81 -9.81 -4.33
CA GLY A 259 -8.40 -10.55 -5.53
C GLY A 259 -8.75 -12.05 -5.48
N SER A 260 -8.11 -12.88 -6.33
CA SER A 260 -8.37 -14.33 -6.46
C SER A 260 -7.23 -15.24 -6.03
N ASP A 261 -5.99 -14.76 -5.90
CA ASP A 261 -4.81 -15.62 -5.73
C ASP A 261 -4.19 -15.54 -4.33
N PHE A 262 -4.70 -16.38 -3.42
CA PHE A 262 -4.33 -16.39 -1.99
C PHE A 262 -3.39 -17.54 -1.62
N PHE A 263 -3.27 -18.54 -2.47
CA PHE A 263 -2.60 -19.81 -2.17
C PHE A 263 -1.12 -19.59 -1.83
N GLN A 264 -0.45 -18.72 -2.57
CA GLN A 264 0.94 -18.30 -2.37
C GLN A 264 1.21 -17.56 -1.05
N ARG A 265 0.20 -17.31 -0.22
CA ARG A 265 0.35 -16.54 1.04
C ARG A 265 -0.10 -17.31 2.25
N VAL A 266 -1.00 -18.27 2.07
CA VAL A 266 -1.34 -19.27 3.08
C VAL A 266 -0.17 -20.19 3.31
N VAL A 267 0.52 -20.60 2.23
CA VAL A 267 1.73 -21.41 2.32
C VAL A 267 2.94 -20.50 2.50
N GLY A 268 3.58 -20.52 3.67
CA GLY A 268 4.77 -19.73 3.94
C GLY A 268 6.07 -20.43 3.55
N SER A 269 7.16 -20.03 4.21
CA SER A 269 8.50 -20.61 3.98
C SER A 269 8.75 -21.82 4.90
N PRO A 270 9.37 -22.90 4.39
CA PRO A 270 9.75 -24.07 5.18
C PRO A 270 10.73 -23.82 6.33
N ILE A 271 11.44 -22.70 6.27
CA ILE A 271 12.52 -22.34 7.18
C ILE A 271 11.99 -21.40 8.29
N ALA A 272 10.83 -20.76 8.08
CA ALA A 272 10.21 -19.83 9.02
C ALA A 272 8.87 -20.36 9.53
N SER A 273 7.75 -19.88 8.97
CA SER A 273 6.40 -20.33 9.30
C SER A 273 5.71 -20.90 8.06
N MET A 274 5.20 -22.13 8.14
CA MET A 274 4.52 -22.80 7.03
C MET A 274 3.11 -22.29 6.77
N VAL A 275 2.42 -21.78 7.80
CA VAL A 275 1.12 -21.10 7.67
C VAL A 275 1.22 -19.76 8.39
N PRO A 276 1.78 -18.71 7.76
CA PRO A 276 2.00 -17.42 8.41
C PRO A 276 0.68 -16.68 8.70
N LYS A 277 -0.38 -17.00 7.95
CA LYS A 277 -1.69 -16.32 8.01
C LYS A 277 -2.83 -17.34 8.14
N PRO A 278 -3.06 -17.89 9.34
CA PRO A 278 -4.06 -18.93 9.54
C PRO A 278 -5.49 -18.45 9.21
N ASP A 279 -5.79 -17.16 9.35
CA ASP A 279 -7.11 -16.59 9.03
C ASP A 279 -7.49 -16.65 7.54
N LEU A 280 -6.53 -16.95 6.67
CA LEU A 280 -6.79 -17.13 5.24
C LEU A 280 -6.94 -18.58 4.81
N PHE A 281 -6.59 -19.52 5.69
CA PHE A 281 -6.68 -20.92 5.35
C PHE A 281 -8.14 -21.31 5.16
N ASN A 282 -8.45 -21.86 3.99
CA ASN A 282 -9.76 -22.40 3.66
C ASN A 282 -9.63 -23.90 3.41
N TYR A 283 -10.23 -24.75 4.26
CA TYR A 283 -10.01 -26.19 4.15
C TYR A 283 -10.37 -26.83 2.78
N PRO A 284 -11.41 -26.39 2.03
CA PRO A 284 -11.73 -26.96 0.72
C PRO A 284 -10.66 -26.69 -0.35
N GLU A 285 -9.74 -25.76 -0.08
CA GLU A 285 -8.63 -25.38 -0.95
C GLU A 285 -7.33 -26.15 -0.62
N MET A 286 -7.41 -27.20 0.20
CA MET A 286 -6.24 -27.95 0.69
C MET A 286 -5.34 -28.43 -0.45
N ARG A 287 -5.93 -28.92 -1.54
CA ARG A 287 -5.22 -29.38 -2.74
C ARG A 287 -4.30 -28.28 -3.29
N GLN A 288 -4.86 -27.10 -3.56
CA GLN A 288 -4.13 -25.96 -4.10
C GLN A 288 -2.99 -25.52 -3.18
N TYR A 289 -3.21 -25.52 -1.86
CA TYR A 289 -2.14 -25.22 -0.91
C TYR A 289 -1.00 -26.25 -0.94
N LEU A 290 -1.30 -27.54 -1.09
CA LEU A 290 -0.26 -28.57 -1.16
C LEU A 290 0.54 -28.49 -2.47
N HIS A 291 -0.08 -28.15 -3.61
CA HIS A 291 0.68 -27.87 -4.85
C HIS A 291 1.62 -26.67 -4.67
N VAL A 292 1.14 -25.58 -4.06
CA VAL A 292 2.00 -24.42 -3.76
C VAL A 292 3.13 -24.82 -2.81
N ALA A 293 2.86 -25.67 -1.82
CA ALA A 293 3.87 -26.19 -0.89
C ALA A 293 4.96 -26.99 -1.63
N ALA A 294 4.57 -27.85 -2.58
CA ALA A 294 5.49 -28.61 -3.42
C ALA A 294 6.49 -27.69 -4.16
N GLY A 295 6.00 -26.57 -4.70
CA GLY A 295 6.81 -25.59 -5.44
C GLY A 295 7.72 -24.69 -4.59
N ARG A 296 7.69 -24.77 -3.25
CA ARG A 296 8.48 -23.86 -2.39
C ARG A 296 9.98 -24.15 -2.37
N VAL A 297 10.41 -25.35 -2.74
CA VAL A 297 11.81 -25.77 -2.70
C VAL A 297 12.16 -26.52 -3.97
N SER A 298 13.24 -26.13 -4.65
CA SER A 298 13.74 -26.84 -5.82
C SER A 298 14.29 -28.22 -5.46
N THR A 299 14.00 -29.20 -6.33
CA THR A 299 14.50 -30.59 -6.28
C THR A 299 16.02 -30.68 -6.39
N LYS A 300 16.71 -29.65 -6.93
CA LYS A 300 18.17 -29.69 -7.17
C LYS A 300 19.01 -29.05 -6.05
N ASN A 301 18.39 -28.45 -5.03
CA ASN A 301 19.09 -27.63 -4.03
C ASN A 301 20.06 -28.40 -3.11
N PHE A 302 19.76 -29.65 -2.75
CA PHE A 302 20.60 -30.40 -1.81
C PHE A 302 21.85 -30.97 -2.49
N ARG A 303 21.72 -31.46 -3.73
CA ARG A 303 22.84 -31.96 -4.54
C ARG A 303 23.95 -30.91 -4.74
N LYS A 304 23.58 -29.62 -4.85
CA LYS A 304 24.54 -28.51 -5.02
C LYS A 304 25.31 -28.11 -3.75
N LYS A 305 25.00 -28.70 -2.59
CA LYS A 305 25.72 -28.41 -1.34
C LYS A 305 27.12 -29.02 -1.35
N LYS A 306 28.05 -28.40 -0.60
CA LYS A 306 29.41 -28.92 -0.40
C LYS A 306 29.36 -30.36 0.11
N THR A 307 30.27 -31.20 -0.37
CA THR A 307 30.35 -32.63 -0.02
C THR A 307 30.35 -32.88 1.49
N GLU A 308 31.05 -32.05 2.26
CA GLU A 308 31.05 -32.14 3.74
C GLU A 308 29.66 -31.93 4.37
N ASP A 309 28.87 -30.99 3.84
CA ASP A 309 27.53 -30.70 4.35
C ASP A 309 26.51 -31.77 3.93
N ARG A 310 26.71 -32.35 2.73
CA ARG A 310 25.94 -33.51 2.25
C ARG A 310 26.21 -34.71 3.16
N GLN A 311 27.48 -35.02 3.44
CA GLN A 311 27.87 -36.11 4.33
C GLN A 311 27.32 -35.94 5.75
N LYS A 312 27.46 -34.75 6.35
CA LYS A 312 26.89 -34.47 7.69
C LYS A 312 25.37 -34.65 7.77
N THR A 313 24.66 -34.34 6.69
CA THR A 313 23.20 -34.52 6.64
C THR A 313 22.85 -35.99 6.47
N LEU A 314 23.63 -36.73 5.68
CA LEU A 314 23.47 -38.15 5.47
C LEU A 314 23.76 -38.98 6.73
N ASP A 315 24.80 -38.61 7.48
CA ASP A 315 25.09 -39.20 8.79
C ASP A 315 23.91 -39.00 9.76
N ARG A 316 23.32 -37.80 9.78
CA ARG A 316 22.13 -37.53 10.59
C ARG A 316 20.90 -38.29 10.12
N TYR A 317 20.74 -38.45 8.81
CA TYR A 317 19.67 -39.26 8.23
C TYR A 317 19.77 -40.73 8.65
N LEU A 318 20.97 -41.32 8.60
CA LEU A 318 21.21 -42.69 9.07
C LEU A 318 20.92 -42.85 10.56
N LEU A 319 21.30 -41.86 11.36
CA LEU A 319 20.95 -41.82 12.77
C LEU A 319 19.43 -41.75 12.98
N ALA A 320 18.71 -40.96 12.18
CA ALA A 320 17.26 -40.87 12.23
C ALA A 320 16.58 -42.20 11.83
N LEU A 321 17.06 -42.88 10.79
CA LEU A 321 16.60 -44.23 10.43
C LEU A 321 16.81 -45.24 11.56
N CYS A 322 17.98 -45.22 12.22
CA CYS A 322 18.25 -46.07 13.38
C CYS A 322 17.26 -45.80 14.52
N GLN A 323 16.99 -44.52 14.80
CA GLN A 323 16.06 -44.10 15.84
C GLN A 323 14.63 -44.53 15.52
N ARG A 324 14.24 -44.53 14.24
CA ARG A 324 12.94 -45.04 13.77
C ARG A 324 12.77 -46.54 14.04
N GLU A 325 13.77 -47.34 13.70
CA GLU A 325 13.66 -48.81 13.68
C GLU A 325 14.00 -49.47 15.02
N GLU A 326 14.98 -48.95 15.77
CA GLU A 326 15.53 -49.64 16.95
C GLU A 326 15.52 -48.81 18.25
N GLY A 327 15.33 -47.49 18.15
CA GLY A 327 15.11 -46.58 19.29
C GLY A 327 16.25 -46.47 20.31
N ARG A 328 17.44 -47.02 20.02
CA ARG A 328 18.51 -47.27 21.01
C ARG A 328 19.80 -46.45 20.84
N CYS A 329 20.02 -45.85 19.67
CA CYS A 329 21.28 -45.13 19.38
C CYS A 329 21.12 -43.61 19.51
N GLN A 330 21.93 -42.99 20.38
CA GLN A 330 21.95 -41.53 20.56
C GLN A 330 22.98 -40.84 19.67
N THR A 331 23.98 -41.58 19.15
CA THR A 331 25.02 -41.06 18.27
C THR A 331 25.36 -42.05 17.15
N LEU A 332 25.87 -41.55 16.02
CA LEU A 332 26.32 -42.38 14.89
C LEU A 332 27.41 -43.38 15.32
N ARG A 333 28.33 -42.95 16.20
CA ARG A 333 29.42 -43.78 16.73
C ARG A 333 28.92 -44.94 17.59
N GLN A 334 27.82 -44.74 18.33
CA GLN A 334 27.13 -45.83 19.03
C GLN A 334 26.42 -46.77 18.04
N CYS A 335 25.83 -46.24 16.98
CA CYS A 335 25.18 -47.02 15.94
C CYS A 335 26.17 -47.93 15.20
N GLN A 336 27.34 -47.40 14.86
CA GLN A 336 28.43 -48.14 14.19
C GLN A 336 29.07 -49.21 15.08
N ASN A 337 29.11 -49.00 16.40
CA ASN A 337 29.74 -49.95 17.35
C ASN A 337 28.77 -51.03 17.89
N ASN A 338 27.46 -50.83 17.73
CA ASN A 338 26.45 -51.73 18.29
C ASN A 338 26.04 -52.78 17.26
N ARG A 339 26.65 -53.98 17.35
CA ARG A 339 26.40 -55.17 16.47
C ARG A 339 24.94 -55.67 16.40
N LYS A 340 24.00 -54.99 17.07
CA LYS A 340 22.56 -55.27 17.01
C LYS A 340 21.83 -54.43 15.94
N CYS A 341 22.49 -53.44 15.33
CA CYS A 341 21.91 -52.57 14.29
C CYS A 341 22.11 -53.14 12.87
N SER A 342 21.75 -54.42 12.69
CA SER A 342 22.11 -55.25 11.53
C SER A 342 21.64 -54.72 10.16
N ARG A 343 20.62 -53.84 10.12
CA ARG A 343 20.13 -53.23 8.86
C ARG A 343 20.95 -52.03 8.38
N ILE A 344 21.65 -51.35 9.29
CA ILE A 344 22.45 -50.16 8.95
C ILE A 344 23.86 -50.53 8.47
N GLU A 345 24.37 -51.69 8.90
CA GLU A 345 25.67 -52.23 8.47
C GLU A 345 25.72 -52.46 6.95
N GLY A 346 24.62 -52.95 6.33
CA GLY A 346 24.52 -53.13 4.88
C GLY A 346 24.33 -51.83 4.07
N LEU A 347 23.65 -50.83 4.65
CA LEU A 347 23.51 -49.49 4.07
C LEU A 347 24.86 -48.75 4.10
N LEU A 348 25.60 -48.83 5.21
CA LEU A 348 26.91 -48.17 5.38
C LEU A 348 28.01 -48.70 4.43
N THR A 349 27.96 -49.98 4.03
CA THR A 349 28.94 -50.56 3.10
C THR A 349 28.72 -50.20 1.63
N ASN A 350 27.51 -49.78 1.22
CA ASN A 350 27.14 -49.48 -0.17
C ASN A 350 26.60 -48.04 -0.34
N LEU A 351 26.94 -47.14 0.58
CA LEU A 351 26.35 -45.82 0.63
C LEU A 351 27.00 -44.88 -0.39
N ASP A 352 26.50 -44.93 -1.62
CA ASP A 352 26.84 -43.93 -2.63
C ASP A 352 26.27 -42.57 -2.20
N LEU A 353 27.19 -41.66 -1.87
CA LEU A 353 26.87 -40.30 -1.44
C LEU A 353 26.08 -39.55 -2.51
N ASP A 354 26.36 -39.77 -3.79
CA ASP A 354 25.69 -39.05 -4.88
C ASP A 354 24.27 -39.60 -5.09
N TYR A 355 24.09 -40.93 -5.05
CA TYR A 355 22.77 -41.54 -5.08
C TYR A 355 21.87 -41.10 -3.91
N GLN A 356 22.36 -41.13 -2.68
CA GLN A 356 21.56 -40.69 -1.52
C GLN A 356 21.35 -39.17 -1.50
N SER A 357 22.31 -38.40 -2.01
CA SER A 357 22.13 -36.96 -2.21
C SER A 357 21.01 -36.69 -3.21
N ASP A 358 20.94 -37.45 -4.31
CA ASP A 358 19.91 -37.33 -5.33
C ASP A 358 18.52 -37.69 -4.77
N ARG A 359 18.40 -38.81 -4.03
CA ARG A 359 17.17 -39.18 -3.32
C ARG A 359 16.68 -38.06 -2.40
N LEU A 360 17.55 -37.53 -1.53
CA LEU A 360 17.21 -36.42 -0.64
C LEU A 360 16.81 -35.17 -1.43
N SER A 361 17.48 -34.91 -2.56
CA SER A 361 17.19 -33.76 -3.42
C SER A 361 15.79 -33.87 -4.03
N ARG A 362 15.46 -35.01 -4.64
CA ARG A 362 14.17 -35.32 -5.26
C ARG A 362 13.01 -35.30 -4.26
N ALA A 363 13.25 -35.69 -3.02
CA ALA A 363 12.25 -35.73 -1.95
C ALA A 363 11.85 -34.38 -1.33
N HIS A 364 12.53 -33.27 -1.66
CA HIS A 364 12.27 -31.97 -1.01
C HIS A 364 10.81 -31.48 -1.16
N PRO A 365 10.17 -31.57 -2.34
CA PRO A 365 8.75 -31.21 -2.48
C PRO A 365 7.86 -32.00 -1.51
N GLU A 366 8.01 -33.32 -1.43
CA GLU A 366 7.23 -34.19 -0.53
C GLU A 366 7.47 -33.84 0.95
N MET A 367 8.72 -33.53 1.35
CA MET A 367 9.03 -33.08 2.70
C MET A 367 8.27 -31.79 3.08
N VAL A 368 8.13 -30.87 2.14
CA VAL A 368 7.43 -29.59 2.37
C VAL A 368 5.92 -29.81 2.43
N ILE A 369 5.37 -30.66 1.56
CA ILE A 369 3.96 -31.07 1.58
C ILE A 369 3.58 -31.65 2.95
N PHE A 370 4.34 -32.64 3.44
CA PHE A 370 4.09 -33.25 4.76
C PHE A 370 4.12 -32.24 5.91
N LYS A 371 5.05 -31.29 5.87
CA LYS A 371 5.14 -30.21 6.87
C LYS A 371 3.97 -29.26 6.82
N PHE A 372 3.56 -28.87 5.63
CA PHE A 372 2.40 -28.00 5.46
C PHE A 372 1.16 -28.69 6.03
N PHE A 373 0.90 -29.94 5.61
CA PHE A 373 -0.19 -30.78 6.12
C PHE A 373 -0.17 -30.88 7.65
N LYS A 374 0.97 -31.21 8.25
CA LYS A 374 1.12 -31.24 9.71
C LYS A 374 0.79 -29.90 10.37
N THR A 375 1.22 -28.80 9.76
CA THR A 375 1.03 -27.45 10.33
C THR A 375 -0.44 -27.05 10.32
N VAL A 376 -1.20 -27.45 9.29
CA VAL A 376 -2.65 -27.23 9.20
C VAL A 376 -3.39 -27.79 10.41
N PHE A 377 -3.00 -28.96 10.92
CA PHE A 377 -3.60 -29.59 12.11
C PHE A 377 -2.98 -29.15 13.44
N SER A 378 -2.26 -28.02 13.47
CA SER A 378 -1.75 -27.45 14.71
C SER A 378 -2.76 -26.49 15.35
N ASN A 379 -2.65 -26.31 16.66
CA ASN A 379 -3.43 -25.32 17.41
C ASN A 379 -3.16 -23.85 16.99
N LYS A 380 -2.19 -23.62 16.09
CA LYS A 380 -1.91 -22.30 15.51
C LYS A 380 -2.83 -21.97 14.34
N VAL A 381 -3.25 -22.99 13.59
CA VAL A 381 -4.16 -22.84 12.44
C VAL A 381 -5.59 -23.13 12.88
N ILE A 382 -5.79 -24.19 13.64
CA ILE A 382 -7.08 -24.57 14.22
C ILE A 382 -7.12 -24.11 15.68
N ASP A 383 -7.61 -22.88 15.88
CA ASP A 383 -7.76 -22.29 17.20
C ASP A 383 -9.00 -22.85 17.91
N TYR A 384 -8.83 -23.99 18.59
CA TYR A 384 -9.94 -24.70 19.25
C TYR A 384 -10.66 -23.84 20.30
N GLN A 385 -10.03 -22.80 20.85
CA GLN A 385 -10.66 -21.90 21.81
C GLN A 385 -11.81 -21.08 21.17
N LYS A 386 -11.90 -21.06 19.84
CA LYS A 386 -12.98 -20.42 19.08
C LYS A 386 -14.09 -21.39 18.67
N PHE A 387 -13.99 -22.67 19.01
CA PHE A 387 -15.02 -23.65 18.65
C PHE A 387 -16.34 -23.32 19.33
N ILE A 388 -17.40 -23.28 18.52
CA ILE A 388 -18.77 -23.18 19.00
C ILE A 388 -19.19 -24.57 19.44
N LEU A 389 -19.55 -24.68 20.72
CA LEU A 389 -20.03 -25.92 21.32
C LEU A 389 -21.49 -26.17 20.91
N PRO A 390 -21.91 -27.44 20.76
CA PRO A 390 -23.31 -27.77 20.54
C PRO A 390 -24.21 -27.23 21.66
N ALA A 391 -25.42 -26.81 21.31
CA ALA A 391 -26.37 -26.20 22.26
C ALA A 391 -26.62 -27.09 23.49
N SER A 392 -26.69 -28.41 23.32
CA SER A 392 -26.85 -29.38 24.42
C SER A 392 -25.70 -29.35 25.43
N VAL A 393 -24.46 -29.24 24.95
CA VAL A 393 -23.26 -29.16 25.81
C VAL A 393 -23.21 -27.80 26.52
N MET A 394 -23.58 -26.73 25.82
CA MET A 394 -23.67 -25.39 26.42
C MET A 394 -24.76 -25.32 27.48
N ASP A 395 -25.92 -25.93 27.26
CA ASP A 395 -27.01 -26.00 28.23
C ASP A 395 -26.60 -26.80 29.47
N ASP A 396 -25.88 -27.90 29.31
CA ASP A 396 -25.38 -28.70 30.44
C ASP A 396 -24.32 -27.95 31.26
N ILE A 397 -23.40 -27.24 30.60
CA ILE A 397 -22.44 -26.37 31.30
C ILE A 397 -23.19 -25.23 32.00
N THR A 398 -24.16 -24.60 31.34
CA THR A 398 -24.92 -23.48 31.90
C THR A 398 -25.74 -23.91 33.11
N LYS A 399 -26.45 -25.04 33.04
CA LYS A 399 -27.19 -25.63 34.18
C LYS A 399 -26.29 -25.99 35.35
N LYS A 400 -25.08 -26.50 35.09
CA LYS A 400 -24.08 -26.80 36.15
C LYS A 400 -23.64 -25.56 36.93
N PHE A 401 -23.71 -24.37 36.34
CA PHE A 401 -23.21 -23.12 36.94
C PHE A 401 -24.29 -22.03 37.14
N GLU A 402 -25.56 -22.31 36.82
CA GLU A 402 -26.71 -21.39 36.93
C GLU A 402 -26.96 -20.85 38.35
N ILE A 403 -26.48 -21.55 39.38
CA ILE A 403 -26.75 -21.25 40.80
C ILE A 403 -25.85 -20.12 41.36
N SER A 404 -24.82 -19.66 40.64
CA SER A 404 -23.82 -18.73 41.18
C SER A 404 -23.41 -17.59 40.22
N LYS A 405 -24.38 -16.84 39.69
CA LYS A 405 -24.12 -15.71 38.76
C LYS A 405 -23.51 -14.44 39.41
N LYS A 406 -23.12 -14.47 40.69
CA LYS A 406 -22.53 -13.31 41.41
C LYS A 406 -21.09 -13.52 41.91
N ASP A 407 -20.49 -14.69 41.69
CA ASP A 407 -19.13 -15.00 42.16
C ASP A 407 -18.17 -15.09 40.97
N GLU A 408 -17.13 -14.24 40.95
CA GLU A 408 -16.10 -14.17 39.90
C GLU A 408 -15.41 -15.53 39.69
N LYS A 409 -15.29 -16.33 40.76
CA LYS A 409 -14.74 -17.70 40.70
C LYS A 409 -15.65 -18.69 39.96
N ALA A 410 -16.95 -18.45 39.91
CA ALA A 410 -17.89 -19.30 39.18
C ALA A 410 -17.80 -19.08 37.67
N ILE A 411 -17.63 -17.82 37.24
CA ILE A 411 -17.39 -17.45 35.84
C ILE A 411 -16.08 -18.07 35.34
N GLU A 412 -14.99 -17.96 36.12
CA GLU A 412 -13.70 -18.56 35.75
C GLU A 412 -13.77 -20.10 35.64
N ARG A 413 -14.58 -20.76 36.49
CA ARG A 413 -14.81 -22.21 36.40
C ARG A 413 -15.62 -22.59 35.18
N GLN A 414 -16.63 -21.79 34.83
CA GLN A 414 -17.44 -21.99 33.63
C GLN A 414 -16.58 -21.85 32.37
N GLU A 415 -15.74 -20.82 32.28
CA GLU A 415 -14.79 -20.63 31.16
C GLU A 415 -13.82 -21.81 31.03
N LYS A 416 -13.30 -22.34 32.14
CA LYS A 416 -12.42 -23.53 32.12
C LYS A 416 -13.11 -24.78 31.59
N GLU A 417 -14.38 -25.01 31.97
CA GLU A 417 -15.14 -26.15 31.46
C GLU A 417 -15.49 -25.99 29.97
N ILE A 418 -15.77 -24.77 29.50
CA ILE A 418 -15.94 -24.49 28.06
C ILE A 418 -14.64 -24.81 27.31
N ILE A 419 -13.49 -24.30 27.77
CA ILE A 419 -12.19 -24.57 27.14
C ILE A 419 -11.88 -26.07 27.13
N LYS A 420 -12.23 -26.79 28.20
CA LYS A 420 -12.05 -28.23 28.29
C LYS A 420 -12.91 -28.99 27.28
N ALA A 421 -14.17 -28.61 27.12
CA ALA A 421 -15.06 -29.19 26.12
C ALA A 421 -14.58 -28.90 24.69
N GLN A 422 -14.17 -27.66 24.41
CA GLN A 422 -13.58 -27.27 23.13
C GLN A 422 -12.31 -28.06 22.81
N LYS A 423 -11.45 -28.28 23.81
CA LYS A 423 -10.24 -29.08 23.68
C LYS A 423 -10.57 -30.55 23.37
N ALA A 424 -11.62 -31.11 23.97
CA ALA A 424 -12.04 -32.48 23.68
C ALA A 424 -12.49 -32.66 22.22
N ILE A 425 -13.17 -31.67 21.63
CA ILE A 425 -13.51 -31.67 20.20
C ILE A 425 -12.24 -31.68 19.34
N PHE A 426 -11.25 -30.84 19.68
CA PHE A 426 -9.97 -30.81 18.97
C PHE A 426 -9.18 -32.12 19.11
N GLU A 427 -9.16 -32.73 20.29
CA GLU A 427 -8.53 -34.04 20.52
C GLU A 427 -9.23 -35.13 19.69
N SER A 428 -10.56 -35.09 19.56
CA SER A 428 -11.32 -36.00 18.69
C SER A 428 -10.96 -35.83 17.21
N LEU A 429 -10.86 -34.59 16.72
CA LEU A 429 -10.38 -34.29 15.37
C LEU A 429 -8.99 -34.90 15.12
N MET A 430 -8.07 -34.67 16.04
CA MET A 430 -6.69 -35.18 15.92
C MET A 430 -6.64 -36.70 15.91
N GLU A 431 -7.53 -37.38 16.65
CA GLU A 431 -7.63 -38.84 16.62
C GLU A 431 -8.20 -39.35 15.28
N THR A 432 -9.21 -38.68 14.71
CA THR A 432 -9.71 -38.99 13.35
C THR A 432 -8.59 -38.87 12.31
N VAL A 433 -7.87 -37.73 12.31
CA VAL A 433 -6.77 -37.48 11.38
C VAL A 433 -5.65 -38.49 11.56
N LYS A 434 -5.30 -38.82 12.81
CA LYS A 434 -4.30 -39.85 13.12
C LYS A 434 -4.70 -41.21 12.58
N ASN A 435 -5.94 -41.64 12.81
CA ASN A 435 -6.43 -42.94 12.34
C ASN A 435 -6.44 -43.01 10.81
N ALA A 436 -6.94 -41.98 10.14
CA ALA A 436 -6.95 -41.85 8.69
C ALA A 436 -5.53 -41.86 8.10
N TYR A 437 -4.59 -41.17 8.75
CA TYR A 437 -3.18 -41.12 8.35
C TYR A 437 -2.50 -42.48 8.54
N GLU A 438 -2.66 -43.14 9.70
CA GLU A 438 -2.06 -44.44 9.98
C GLU A 438 -2.67 -45.57 9.12
N GLN A 439 -3.93 -45.46 8.72
CA GLN A 439 -4.54 -46.37 7.75
C GLN A 439 -3.85 -46.32 6.39
N ARG A 440 -3.40 -45.14 5.96
CA ARG A 440 -2.75 -44.93 4.64
C ARG A 440 -1.23 -45.15 4.70
N PHE A 441 -0.56 -44.61 5.71
CA PHE A 441 0.90 -44.63 5.84
C PHE A 441 1.46 -45.68 6.81
N GLY A 442 0.60 -46.42 7.51
CA GLY A 442 0.99 -47.47 8.46
C GLY A 442 1.00 -47.02 9.93
N ILE A 443 0.95 -47.99 10.84
CA ILE A 443 0.87 -47.76 12.30
C ILE A 443 2.11 -46.99 12.79
N ARG A 444 1.92 -46.00 13.69
CA ARG A 444 2.95 -45.10 14.25
C ARG A 444 3.54 -44.07 13.27
N SER A 445 3.11 -44.05 12.01
CA SER A 445 3.59 -43.07 11.02
C SER A 445 3.22 -41.64 11.40
N PHE A 446 2.03 -41.41 11.98
CA PHE A 446 1.61 -40.08 12.42
C PHE A 446 2.44 -39.58 13.62
N GLU A 447 2.78 -40.45 14.58
CA GLU A 447 3.66 -40.12 15.70
C GLU A 447 5.05 -39.66 15.21
N LEU A 448 5.58 -40.33 14.18
CA LEU A 448 6.85 -39.97 13.55
C LEU A 448 6.78 -38.62 12.81
N LEU A 449 5.69 -38.37 12.07
CA LEU A 449 5.43 -37.06 11.46
C LEU A 449 5.40 -35.95 12.51
N GLN A 450 4.81 -36.20 13.69
CA GLN A 450 4.78 -35.21 14.78
C GLN A 450 6.17 -34.87 15.36
N LYS A 451 7.20 -35.71 15.16
CA LYS A 451 8.58 -35.46 15.63
C LYS A 451 9.41 -34.53 14.73
N THR A 452 8.94 -34.22 13.52
CA THR A 452 9.60 -33.24 12.64
C THR A 452 9.35 -31.80 13.13
N THR A 453 10.25 -30.84 12.90
CA THR A 453 10.04 -29.44 13.32
C THR A 453 10.19 -28.48 12.14
N THR A 454 11.31 -27.78 12.01
CA THR A 454 11.67 -26.99 10.81
C THR A 454 12.09 -27.91 9.67
N LEU A 455 12.26 -27.42 8.44
CA LEU A 455 12.82 -28.23 7.33
C LEU A 455 14.21 -28.76 7.69
N THR A 456 14.26 -30.05 8.01
CA THR A 456 15.42 -30.84 8.43
C THR A 456 15.46 -32.07 7.53
N PRO A 457 16.12 -31.98 6.35
CA PRO A 457 16.03 -33.01 5.31
C PRO A 457 16.29 -34.44 5.80
N ASP A 458 17.20 -34.58 6.78
CA ASP A 458 17.52 -35.84 7.43
C ASP A 458 16.31 -36.51 8.13
N ARG A 459 15.61 -35.76 8.99
CA ARG A 459 14.46 -36.31 9.73
C ARG A 459 13.21 -36.40 8.85
N ASP A 460 13.02 -35.43 7.96
CA ASP A 460 11.84 -35.41 7.09
C ASP A 460 11.85 -36.56 6.10
N MET A 461 13.04 -36.90 5.58
CA MET A 461 13.22 -38.11 4.78
C MET A 461 12.88 -39.36 5.58
N ALA A 462 13.54 -39.57 6.72
CA ALA A 462 13.42 -40.81 7.48
C ALA A 462 12.02 -41.04 8.09
N TYR A 463 11.37 -39.98 8.58
CA TYR A 463 10.14 -40.08 9.37
C TYR A 463 8.85 -39.85 8.57
N ALA A 464 8.93 -39.34 7.33
CA ALA A 464 7.76 -39.12 6.49
C ALA A 464 7.96 -39.69 5.08
N VAL A 465 8.97 -39.23 4.34
CA VAL A 465 9.13 -39.58 2.93
C VAL A 465 9.45 -41.06 2.71
N ASP A 466 10.43 -41.64 3.41
CA ASP A 466 10.77 -43.06 3.26
C ASP A 466 9.58 -43.98 3.61
N ILE A 467 8.74 -43.57 4.55
CA ILE A 467 7.53 -44.34 4.89
C ILE A 467 6.63 -44.38 3.66
N PHE A 468 6.33 -43.22 3.07
CA PHE A 468 5.53 -43.11 1.86
C PHE A 468 6.15 -43.85 0.66
N TRP A 469 7.43 -43.61 0.39
CA TRP A 469 8.18 -44.20 -0.72
C TRP A 469 8.28 -45.73 -0.63
N SER A 470 8.28 -46.30 0.57
CA SER A 470 8.31 -47.75 0.80
C SER A 470 6.96 -48.47 0.59
N LEU A 471 5.85 -47.73 0.47
CA LEU A 471 4.53 -48.31 0.25
C LEU A 471 4.39 -48.77 -1.21
N LEU A 472 3.57 -49.78 -1.43
CA LEU A 472 3.29 -50.31 -2.77
C LEU A 472 2.26 -49.43 -3.48
N CYS A 473 2.45 -49.21 -4.78
CA CYS A 473 1.55 -48.37 -5.59
C CYS A 473 0.13 -48.95 -5.68
N SER A 474 0.00 -50.28 -5.64
CA SER A 474 -1.27 -51.01 -5.54
C SER A 474 -2.14 -50.57 -4.34
N ARG A 475 -1.55 -49.94 -3.32
CA ARG A 475 -2.26 -49.37 -2.16
C ARG A 475 -3.01 -48.08 -2.47
N PHE A 476 -2.59 -47.33 -3.49
CA PHE A 476 -3.14 -46.02 -3.81
C PHE A 476 -3.85 -45.98 -5.17
N ILE A 477 -3.40 -46.80 -6.13
CA ILE A 477 -3.94 -46.83 -7.50
C ILE A 477 -4.61 -48.18 -7.74
N SER A 478 -5.90 -48.17 -8.09
CA SER A 478 -6.64 -49.39 -8.43
C SER A 478 -6.06 -50.03 -9.68
N GLY A 479 -5.53 -51.25 -9.57
CA GLY A 479 -4.83 -51.95 -10.65
C GLY A 479 -3.36 -51.55 -10.83
N GLY A 480 -2.77 -50.81 -9.90
CA GLY A 480 -1.34 -50.48 -9.91
C GLY A 480 -0.44 -51.68 -9.61
N ASP A 481 0.79 -51.64 -10.12
CA ASP A 481 1.80 -52.68 -9.88
C ASP A 481 2.26 -52.71 -8.41
N ASP A 482 2.76 -53.87 -7.95
CA ASP A 482 3.37 -54.06 -6.62
C ASP A 482 4.79 -53.45 -6.52
N THR A 483 5.02 -52.34 -7.22
CA THR A 483 6.27 -51.58 -7.14
C THR A 483 6.19 -50.54 -6.01
N PRO A 484 7.29 -50.29 -5.28
CA PRO A 484 7.35 -49.20 -4.32
C PRO A 484 7.15 -47.83 -4.97
N VAL A 485 6.44 -46.93 -4.27
CA VAL A 485 6.16 -45.56 -4.71
C VAL A 485 7.44 -44.80 -5.08
N GLU A 486 8.57 -45.07 -4.44
CA GLU A 486 9.88 -44.50 -4.76
C GLU A 486 10.22 -44.50 -6.26
N PHE A 487 9.82 -45.56 -6.98
CA PHE A 487 10.17 -45.77 -8.38
C PHE A 487 9.20 -45.13 -9.38
N PHE A 488 8.15 -44.47 -8.92
CA PHE A 488 7.27 -43.67 -9.78
C PHE A 488 7.95 -42.38 -10.24
N PRO A 489 7.53 -41.78 -11.38
CA PRO A 489 7.94 -40.44 -11.79
C PRO A 489 7.69 -39.39 -10.69
N ASP A 490 8.57 -38.40 -10.57
CA ASP A 490 8.56 -37.42 -9.48
C ASP A 490 7.21 -36.67 -9.38
N ASP A 491 6.70 -36.17 -10.50
CA ASP A 491 5.43 -35.45 -10.55
C ASP A 491 4.25 -36.33 -10.12
N GLN A 492 4.25 -37.60 -10.54
CA GLN A 492 3.20 -38.55 -10.15
C GLN A 492 3.24 -38.90 -8.66
N ARG A 493 4.44 -39.03 -8.07
CA ARG A 493 4.56 -39.23 -6.61
C ARG A 493 4.03 -38.04 -5.83
N VAL A 494 4.32 -36.83 -6.29
CA VAL A 494 3.84 -35.59 -5.68
C VAL A 494 2.32 -35.53 -5.75
N GLU A 495 1.72 -35.77 -6.91
CA GLU A 495 0.26 -35.78 -7.07
C GLU A 495 -0.40 -36.86 -6.19
N LEU A 496 0.15 -38.07 -6.17
CA LEU A 496 -0.35 -39.16 -5.33
C LEU A 496 -0.33 -38.81 -3.84
N LEU A 497 0.74 -38.15 -3.39
CA LEU A 497 0.87 -37.67 -2.02
C LEU A 497 -0.17 -36.57 -1.72
N ILE A 498 -0.36 -35.63 -2.64
CA ILE A 498 -1.34 -34.55 -2.51
C ILE A 498 -2.74 -35.14 -2.38
N ASP A 499 -3.15 -36.03 -3.28
CA ASP A 499 -4.45 -36.71 -3.24
C ASP A 499 -4.68 -37.40 -1.90
N THR A 500 -3.70 -38.21 -1.48
CA THR A 500 -3.78 -38.96 -0.22
C THR A 500 -3.95 -38.05 1.00
N LEU A 501 -3.22 -36.94 1.06
CA LEU A 501 -3.29 -36.00 2.18
C LEU A 501 -4.54 -35.12 2.14
N VAL A 502 -5.06 -34.80 0.95
CA VAL A 502 -6.35 -34.12 0.79
C VAL A 502 -7.47 -35.00 1.34
N ASP A 503 -7.50 -36.28 0.97
CA ASP A 503 -8.51 -37.22 1.47
C ASP A 503 -8.48 -37.34 3.00
N ILE A 504 -7.28 -37.44 3.60
CA ILE A 504 -7.14 -37.46 5.07
C ILE A 504 -7.64 -36.14 5.68
N ALA A 505 -7.34 -35.00 5.04
CA ALA A 505 -7.79 -33.72 5.53
C ALA A 505 -9.31 -33.59 5.47
N ASP A 506 -9.94 -34.04 4.38
CA ASP A 506 -11.38 -34.05 4.20
C ASP A 506 -12.07 -34.94 5.23
N GLU A 507 -11.55 -36.14 5.51
CA GLU A 507 -12.03 -37.02 6.58
C GLU A 507 -11.93 -36.35 7.97
N GLY A 508 -10.80 -35.69 8.25
CA GLY A 508 -10.59 -34.95 9.49
C GLY A 508 -11.59 -33.79 9.64
N PHE A 509 -11.69 -32.92 8.64
CA PHE A 509 -12.59 -31.76 8.71
C PHE A 509 -14.08 -32.14 8.64
N ALA A 510 -14.43 -33.26 8.00
CA ALA A 510 -15.78 -33.79 8.01
C ALA A 510 -16.24 -34.19 9.42
N SER A 511 -15.32 -34.56 10.32
CA SER A 511 -15.63 -34.88 11.71
C SER A 511 -15.94 -33.66 12.58
N LEU A 512 -15.77 -32.44 12.05
CA LEU A 512 -16.18 -31.19 12.71
C LEU A 512 -17.52 -30.71 12.17
N ASP A 513 -18.32 -30.11 13.06
CA ASP A 513 -19.48 -29.31 12.67
C ASP A 513 -19.07 -28.20 11.70
N GLU A 514 -19.93 -27.90 10.72
CA GLU A 514 -19.61 -26.98 9.62
C GLU A 514 -19.16 -25.59 10.11
N VAL A 515 -19.71 -25.15 11.25
CA VAL A 515 -19.41 -23.87 11.90
C VAL A 515 -17.97 -23.82 12.45
N ASN A 516 -17.38 -24.97 12.80
CA ASN A 516 -16.04 -25.07 13.37
C ASN A 516 -14.97 -25.41 12.32
N ARG A 517 -15.36 -25.66 11.07
CA ARG A 517 -14.42 -25.93 9.97
C ARG A 517 -13.67 -24.66 9.59
N PRO A 518 -12.33 -24.70 9.39
CA PRO A 518 -11.56 -23.53 9.02
C PRO A 518 -12.01 -22.95 7.66
N LYS A 519 -12.65 -21.78 7.70
CA LYS A 519 -13.01 -21.00 6.51
C LYS A 519 -12.20 -19.71 6.52
N ARG A 520 -11.85 -19.25 5.32
CA ARG A 520 -11.18 -17.96 5.15
C ARG A 520 -12.05 -16.83 5.72
N VAL A 521 -11.41 -15.79 6.24
CA VAL A 521 -12.11 -14.55 6.58
C VAL A 521 -12.81 -13.98 5.34
N GLU A 522 -14.14 -13.92 5.43
CA GLU A 522 -15.01 -13.32 4.42
C GLU A 522 -14.85 -11.80 4.34
N ALA A 523 -15.13 -11.27 3.15
CA ALA A 523 -15.10 -9.83 2.89
C ALA A 523 -16.08 -9.06 3.78
N GLU A 524 -17.22 -9.67 4.13
CA GLU A 524 -18.21 -9.19 5.10
C GLU A 524 -17.56 -8.78 6.42
N LYS A 525 -16.83 -9.69 7.05
CA LYS A 525 -16.20 -9.45 8.37
C LYS A 525 -15.15 -8.34 8.31
N ILE A 526 -14.43 -8.24 7.19
CA ILE A 526 -13.46 -7.17 6.95
C ILE A 526 -14.18 -5.84 6.79
N ALA A 527 -15.23 -5.78 5.97
CA ALA A 527 -16.03 -4.59 5.74
C ALA A 527 -16.72 -4.10 7.02
N GLU A 528 -17.28 -5.00 7.83
CA GLU A 528 -17.84 -4.69 9.16
C GLU A 528 -16.81 -4.04 10.10
N SER A 529 -15.54 -4.41 9.97
CA SER A 529 -14.45 -3.82 10.74
C SER A 529 -14.06 -2.42 10.24
N PHE A 530 -14.13 -2.19 8.93
CA PHE A 530 -13.77 -0.92 8.29
C PHE A 530 -14.88 0.12 8.28
N VAL A 531 -16.15 -0.29 8.22
CA VAL A 531 -17.30 0.65 8.31
C VAL A 531 -17.38 1.35 9.67
N LYS A 532 -16.60 0.91 10.67
CA LYS A 532 -16.40 1.61 11.95
C LYS A 532 -15.63 2.91 11.81
N ASP A 533 -14.93 3.11 10.70
CA ASP A 533 -14.25 4.37 10.37
C ASP A 533 -15.16 5.38 9.66
N LEU A 534 -16.40 5.00 9.30
CA LEU A 534 -17.40 5.92 8.78
C LEU A 534 -17.98 6.73 9.94
N ILE A 535 -17.80 8.05 9.90
CA ILE A 535 -18.29 8.98 10.93
C ILE A 535 -19.74 9.37 10.65
N TYR A 536 -20.18 9.32 9.39
CA TYR A 536 -21.53 9.70 8.99
C TYR A 536 -22.57 8.57 9.13
N PRO A 537 -23.78 8.83 9.64
CA PRO A 537 -24.21 10.08 10.29
C PRO A 537 -23.53 10.23 11.65
N ALA A 538 -23.08 11.46 11.97
CA ALA A 538 -22.37 11.72 13.23
C ALA A 538 -23.32 11.48 14.41
N GLU A 539 -23.02 10.48 15.23
CA GLU A 539 -23.72 10.25 16.49
C GLU A 539 -23.35 11.36 17.49
N GLN A 540 -24.34 11.90 18.20
CA GLN A 540 -24.07 12.80 19.32
C GLN A 540 -23.55 11.99 20.51
N ILE A 541 -22.23 11.85 20.60
CA ILE A 541 -21.57 11.23 21.73
C ILE A 541 -21.12 12.33 22.71
N HIS A 542 -21.49 12.21 23.98
CA HIS A 542 -20.97 13.11 25.00
C HIS A 542 -19.48 12.87 25.22
N CYS A 543 -18.63 13.90 25.07
CA CYS A 543 -17.18 13.79 25.22
C CYS A 543 -16.76 13.13 26.56
N LYS A 544 -17.50 13.39 27.64
CA LYS A 544 -17.26 12.78 28.94
C LYS A 544 -17.38 11.25 28.88
N GLN A 545 -18.41 10.74 28.22
CA GLN A 545 -18.62 9.31 28.06
C GLN A 545 -17.47 8.67 27.27
N LEU A 546 -17.04 9.30 26.17
CA LEU A 546 -15.91 8.80 25.37
C LEU A 546 -14.60 8.75 26.19
N VAL A 547 -14.33 9.80 26.99
CA VAL A 547 -13.15 9.84 27.86
C VAL A 547 -13.23 8.75 28.93
N ASP A 548 -14.37 8.58 29.58
CA ASP A 548 -14.56 7.55 30.60
C ASP A 548 -14.38 6.15 30.01
N GLU A 549 -14.92 5.87 28.82
CA GLU A 549 -14.73 4.61 28.10
C GLU A 549 -13.26 4.35 27.73
N GLN A 550 -12.54 5.38 27.25
CA GLN A 550 -11.12 5.26 26.92
C GLN A 550 -10.25 5.05 28.18
N LEU A 551 -10.57 5.72 29.29
CA LEU A 551 -9.87 5.54 30.56
C LEU A 551 -10.08 4.14 31.14
N GLU A 552 -11.30 3.62 31.10
CA GLU A 552 -11.59 2.25 31.55
C GLU A 552 -10.90 1.21 30.64
N ALA A 553 -10.92 1.42 29.32
CA ALA A 553 -10.16 0.56 28.40
C ALA A 553 -8.66 0.59 28.68
N TYR A 554 -8.09 1.78 28.94
CA TYR A 554 -6.68 1.93 29.30
C TYR A 554 -6.33 1.18 30.59
N LYS A 555 -7.14 1.34 31.65
CA LYS A 555 -6.98 0.60 32.92
C LYS A 555 -7.07 -0.91 32.72
N GLY A 556 -8.08 -1.36 31.97
CA GLY A 556 -8.34 -2.78 31.70
C GLY A 556 -7.26 -3.45 30.84
N SER A 557 -6.56 -2.70 29.99
CA SER A 557 -5.57 -3.24 29.03
C SER A 557 -4.28 -3.74 29.67
N LYS A 558 -3.78 -3.06 30.70
CA LYS A 558 -2.45 -3.32 31.27
C LYS A 558 -2.33 -4.72 31.88
N PRO A 559 -3.29 -5.23 32.67
CA PRO A 559 -3.25 -6.59 33.23
C PRO A 559 -3.32 -7.69 32.18
N VAL A 560 -3.97 -7.44 31.04
CA VAL A 560 -4.22 -8.45 30.00
C VAL A 560 -3.33 -8.30 28.78
N ALA A 561 -2.36 -7.38 28.74
CA ALA A 561 -1.54 -7.06 27.57
C ALA A 561 -0.82 -8.26 26.90
N ARG A 562 -0.66 -9.39 27.62
CA ARG A 562 -0.06 -10.65 27.12
C ARG A 562 -1.08 -11.74 26.75
N LYS A 563 -2.37 -11.47 26.91
CA LYS A 563 -3.47 -12.41 26.63
C LYS A 563 -4.24 -11.91 25.42
N ALA A 564 -4.56 -12.82 24.50
CA ALA A 564 -5.37 -12.47 23.34
C ALA A 564 -6.78 -12.03 23.74
N GLY A 565 -7.34 -12.61 24.83
CA GLY A 565 -8.63 -12.24 25.40
C GLY A 565 -8.55 -11.13 26.46
N GLY A 566 -9.67 -10.46 26.71
CA GLY A 566 -9.80 -9.33 27.65
C GLY A 566 -10.10 -8.00 26.94
N LEU A 567 -10.34 -6.95 27.73
CA LEU A 567 -10.49 -5.58 27.24
C LEU A 567 -9.11 -4.98 26.96
N HIS A 568 -8.90 -4.56 25.72
CA HIS A 568 -7.63 -4.02 25.23
C HIS A 568 -7.83 -2.65 24.59
N LEU A 569 -6.75 -1.87 24.57
CA LEU A 569 -6.62 -0.60 23.85
C LEU A 569 -5.55 -0.80 22.78
N CYS A 570 -5.94 -0.74 21.51
CA CYS A 570 -5.06 -1.12 20.41
C CYS A 570 -3.82 -0.21 20.39
N PRO A 571 -2.60 -0.74 20.39
CA PRO A 571 -1.38 0.07 20.38
C PRO A 571 -1.19 0.83 19.06
N VAL A 572 -1.85 0.40 17.97
CA VAL A 572 -1.73 1.02 16.65
C VAL A 572 -2.73 2.15 16.44
N CYS A 573 -3.98 1.99 16.88
CA CYS A 573 -5.05 2.95 16.57
C CYS A 573 -5.76 3.52 17.81
N ASN A 574 -5.29 3.14 19.00
CA ASN A 574 -5.81 3.61 20.28
C ASN A 574 -7.32 3.38 20.51
N ARG A 575 -7.96 2.49 19.74
CA ARG A 575 -9.37 2.09 19.98
C ARG A 575 -9.46 0.94 20.97
N SER A 576 -10.49 0.98 21.81
CA SER A 576 -10.84 -0.12 22.70
C SER A 576 -11.42 -1.29 21.91
N PHE A 577 -11.13 -2.51 22.34
CA PHE A 577 -11.67 -3.74 21.74
C PHE A 577 -11.60 -4.90 22.73
N THR A 578 -12.44 -5.91 22.55
CA THR A 578 -12.45 -7.13 23.36
C THR A 578 -11.96 -8.31 22.53
N GLY A 579 -10.83 -8.90 22.92
CA GLY A 579 -10.22 -10.00 22.16
C GLY A 579 -9.53 -9.54 20.88
N GLY A 580 -8.27 -9.95 20.66
CA GLY A 580 -7.52 -9.56 19.46
C GLY A 580 -6.50 -10.57 18.99
N THR A 581 -5.71 -10.14 18.02
CA THR A 581 -4.70 -10.99 17.38
C THR A 581 -3.31 -10.64 17.90
N ASN A 582 -2.54 -11.67 18.27
CA ASN A 582 -1.13 -11.56 18.65
C ASN A 582 -0.29 -11.23 17.39
N ALA A 583 -0.04 -9.95 17.15
CA ALA A 583 0.76 -9.45 16.04
C ALA A 583 2.26 -9.58 16.34
N LYS A 584 2.92 -10.47 15.58
CA LYS A 584 4.38 -10.73 15.62
C LYS A 584 5.12 -9.89 14.57
N ALA A 585 6.42 -10.13 14.44
CA ALA A 585 7.29 -9.50 13.43
C ALA A 585 6.78 -9.63 11.97
N ASP A 586 5.99 -10.67 11.68
CA ASP A 586 5.38 -10.88 10.36
C ASP A 586 4.30 -9.82 10.02
N PHE A 587 3.72 -9.17 11.04
CA PHE A 587 2.73 -8.10 10.90
C PHE A 587 3.33 -6.70 11.12
N LEU A 588 4.26 -6.56 12.06
CA LEU A 588 4.80 -5.27 12.50
C LEU A 588 6.32 -5.28 12.51
N ASN A 589 6.96 -4.19 12.10
CA ASN A 589 8.39 -4.01 12.36
C ASN A 589 8.58 -3.71 13.85
N ASN A 590 9.35 -4.55 14.55
CA ASN A 590 9.62 -4.44 15.98
C ASN A 590 8.34 -4.19 16.82
N PRO A 591 7.44 -5.18 16.97
CA PRO A 591 6.11 -4.99 17.57
C PRO A 591 6.10 -4.21 18.89
N GLU A 592 7.17 -4.32 19.67
CA GLU A 592 7.28 -3.75 21.01
C GLU A 592 7.62 -2.26 21.03
N SER A 593 8.19 -1.70 19.95
CA SER A 593 8.40 -0.24 19.84
C SER A 593 7.09 0.53 19.70
N HIS A 594 6.00 -0.16 19.38
CA HIS A 594 4.66 0.43 19.20
C HIS A 594 3.91 0.56 20.53
N THR A 595 4.52 0.22 21.67
CA THR A 595 3.82 0.32 22.94
C THR A 595 4.74 0.64 24.12
N ASN A 596 4.51 1.80 24.75
CA ASN A 596 5.04 2.12 26.08
C ASN A 596 4.33 1.30 27.20
N ARG A 597 3.45 0.36 26.83
CA ARG A 597 2.57 -0.39 27.74
C ARG A 597 3.09 -1.80 28.01
N ALA A 598 4.22 -2.20 27.44
CA ALA A 598 4.87 -3.47 27.74
C ALA A 598 5.29 -3.52 29.23
N PRO A 599 4.99 -4.61 29.97
CA PRO A 599 5.46 -4.77 31.33
C PRO A 599 6.99 -4.79 31.40
N SER A 600 7.59 -4.23 32.45
CA SER A 600 9.04 -4.12 32.67
C SER A 600 9.82 -5.45 32.68
N HIS A 601 9.13 -6.60 32.72
CA HIS A 601 9.72 -7.93 32.87
C HIS A 601 9.62 -8.76 31.58
N GLY A 602 10.53 -8.53 30.64
CA GLY A 602 10.75 -9.40 29.47
C GLY A 602 9.79 -9.19 28.30
N SER A 603 10.36 -9.33 27.10
CA SER A 603 9.78 -9.14 25.77
C SER A 603 9.05 -10.41 25.30
N PRO A 604 7.71 -10.40 25.13
CA PRO A 604 6.99 -11.54 24.54
C PRO A 604 7.19 -11.66 23.01
N GLY A 605 7.73 -10.63 22.33
CA GLY A 605 7.96 -10.61 20.89
C GLY A 605 6.69 -10.36 20.04
N TYR A 606 5.58 -9.94 20.66
CA TYR A 606 4.31 -9.62 19.98
C TYR A 606 3.48 -8.60 20.78
N ILE A 607 2.50 -7.99 20.10
CA ILE A 607 1.47 -7.13 20.71
C ILE A 607 0.07 -7.59 20.30
N VAL A 608 -0.95 -7.28 21.09
CA VAL A 608 -2.35 -7.58 20.72
C VAL A 608 -2.94 -6.41 19.94
N ILE A 609 -3.43 -6.66 18.73
CA ILE A 609 -4.09 -5.63 17.89
C ILE A 609 -5.56 -5.99 17.62
N CYS A 610 -6.36 -4.96 17.33
CA CYS A 610 -7.76 -5.13 16.94
C CYS A 610 -7.89 -5.66 15.50
N ASP A 611 -9.05 -6.22 15.18
CA ASP A 611 -9.35 -6.79 13.86
C ASP A 611 -9.25 -5.76 12.73
N THR A 612 -9.68 -4.51 12.94
CA THR A 612 -9.53 -3.43 11.95
C THR A 612 -8.06 -3.22 11.56
N CYS A 613 -7.16 -3.13 12.54
CA CYS A 613 -5.72 -2.94 12.30
C CYS A 613 -5.04 -4.18 11.69
N LYS A 614 -5.56 -5.37 12.00
CA LYS A 614 -5.12 -6.63 11.40
C LYS A 614 -5.50 -6.68 9.92
N PHE A 615 -6.77 -6.41 9.60
CA PHE A 615 -7.27 -6.47 8.23
C PHE A 615 -6.67 -5.38 7.33
N GLU A 616 -6.40 -4.20 7.89
CA GLU A 616 -5.68 -3.13 7.17
C GLU A 616 -4.28 -3.59 6.72
N ARG A 617 -3.46 -4.10 7.66
CA ARG A 617 -2.14 -4.65 7.33
C ARG A 617 -2.21 -5.85 6.41
N PHE A 618 -3.23 -6.67 6.60
CA PHE A 618 -3.49 -7.79 5.73
C PHE A 618 -3.67 -7.33 4.28
N LEU A 619 -4.57 -6.37 4.02
CA LEU A 619 -4.79 -5.81 2.68
C LEU A 619 -3.54 -5.15 2.11
N GLN A 620 -2.79 -4.40 2.91
CA GLN A 620 -1.52 -3.82 2.48
C GLN A 620 -0.53 -4.88 1.98
N GLN A 621 -0.38 -5.97 2.74
CA GLN A 621 0.47 -7.07 2.34
C GLN A 621 -0.10 -7.82 1.13
N GLN A 622 -1.43 -7.94 1.01
CA GLN A 622 -2.10 -8.45 -0.20
C GLN A 622 -1.71 -7.63 -1.43
N ILE A 623 -1.79 -6.33 -1.34
CA ILE A 623 -1.56 -5.45 -2.48
C ILE A 623 -0.09 -5.45 -2.96
N LEU A 624 0.90 -5.67 -2.07
CA LEU A 624 2.33 -5.66 -2.42
C LEU A 624 3.01 -7.04 -2.52
N GLU A 625 2.30 -8.13 -2.30
CA GLU A 625 2.92 -9.48 -2.23
C GLU A 625 4.06 -9.58 -1.19
N GLY A 626 4.00 -8.77 -0.13
CA GLY A 626 5.08 -8.68 0.85
C GLY A 626 4.80 -7.70 1.97
N LYS A 627 5.76 -7.58 2.89
CA LYS A 627 5.70 -6.59 3.97
C LYS A 627 5.91 -5.19 3.39
N VAL A 628 5.07 -4.25 3.81
CA VAL A 628 5.19 -2.83 3.47
C VAL A 628 6.20 -2.20 4.41
N ALA A 629 7.22 -1.52 3.87
CA ALA A 629 8.19 -0.79 4.68
C ALA A 629 7.69 0.61 5.03
N GLN A 630 7.13 1.31 4.04
CA GLN A 630 6.64 2.68 4.16
C GLN A 630 5.42 2.87 3.25
N MET A 631 4.59 3.85 3.57
CA MET A 631 3.42 4.22 2.78
C MET A 631 3.54 5.68 2.35
N MET A 632 3.68 5.91 1.05
CA MET A 632 3.56 7.24 0.49
C MET A 632 2.08 7.57 0.30
N VAL A 633 1.70 8.79 0.63
CA VAL A 633 0.33 9.29 0.60
C VAL A 633 0.28 10.48 -0.32
N LEU A 634 -0.64 10.47 -1.29
CA LEU A 634 -0.95 11.61 -2.14
C LEU A 634 -2.37 12.06 -1.83
N MET A 635 -2.56 13.34 -1.55
CA MET A 635 -3.86 13.90 -1.15
C MET A 635 -4.02 15.33 -1.68
N PRO A 636 -5.25 15.86 -1.80
CA PRO A 636 -5.44 17.27 -2.06
C PRO A 636 -4.86 18.09 -0.89
N ARG A 637 -4.26 19.24 -1.18
CA ARG A 637 -3.64 20.09 -0.14
C ARG A 637 -4.62 20.58 0.91
N MET A 638 -5.81 20.96 0.45
CA MET A 638 -6.91 21.41 1.31
C MET A 638 -8.21 20.74 0.86
N ASN A 639 -8.58 21.01 -0.38
CA ASN A 639 -9.76 20.46 -1.03
C ASN A 639 -9.50 20.36 -2.54
N ILE A 640 -10.37 19.66 -3.26
CA ILE A 640 -10.32 19.55 -4.71
C ILE A 640 -11.74 19.45 -5.27
N GLY A 641 -12.02 20.19 -6.34
CA GLY A 641 -13.31 20.09 -7.05
C GLY A 641 -13.47 18.73 -7.71
N TYR A 642 -14.72 18.32 -7.98
CA TYR A 642 -15.03 17.00 -8.53
C TYR A 642 -14.24 16.65 -9.81
N HIS A 643 -14.24 17.56 -10.79
CA HIS A 643 -13.56 17.33 -12.06
C HIS A 643 -12.03 17.28 -11.92
N SER A 644 -11.42 18.18 -11.15
CA SER A 644 -9.98 18.12 -10.84
C SER A 644 -9.62 16.86 -10.07
N GLY A 645 -10.52 16.39 -9.19
CA GLY A 645 -10.37 15.12 -8.48
C GLY A 645 -10.24 13.95 -9.44
N GLU A 646 -11.15 13.84 -10.40
CA GLU A 646 -11.07 12.78 -11.43
C GLU A 646 -9.79 12.90 -12.28
N VAL A 647 -9.37 14.11 -12.65
CA VAL A 647 -8.09 14.30 -13.35
C VAL A 647 -6.90 13.85 -12.50
N PHE A 648 -6.87 14.20 -11.20
CA PHE A 648 -5.82 13.78 -10.28
C PHE A 648 -5.75 12.26 -10.13
N ARG A 649 -6.91 11.61 -9.94
CA ARG A 649 -7.05 10.15 -9.90
C ARG A 649 -6.55 9.50 -11.19
N ASN A 650 -6.96 10.02 -12.35
CA ASN A 650 -6.56 9.47 -13.65
C ASN A 650 -5.06 9.62 -13.91
N LYS A 651 -4.44 10.75 -13.53
CA LYS A 651 -2.99 10.93 -13.60
C LYS A 651 -2.25 9.87 -12.77
N ALA A 652 -2.71 9.63 -11.54
CA ALA A 652 -2.12 8.61 -10.66
C ALA A 652 -2.29 7.18 -11.22
N LEU A 653 -3.44 6.86 -11.82
CA LEU A 653 -3.67 5.59 -12.51
C LEU A 653 -2.75 5.41 -13.73
N GLN A 654 -2.56 6.45 -14.54
CA GLN A 654 -1.64 6.40 -15.68
C GLN A 654 -0.18 6.18 -15.25
N ILE A 655 0.25 6.79 -14.15
CA ILE A 655 1.58 6.53 -13.55
C ILE A 655 1.67 5.04 -13.19
N TRP A 656 0.64 4.52 -12.50
CA TRP A 656 0.61 3.14 -12.06
C TRP A 656 0.64 2.15 -13.23
N GLU A 657 -0.17 2.35 -14.26
CA GLU A 657 -0.20 1.51 -15.45
C GLU A 657 1.20 1.39 -16.06
N GLN A 658 1.92 2.50 -16.22
CA GLN A 658 3.28 2.49 -16.78
C GLN A 658 4.30 1.85 -15.83
N VAL A 659 4.26 2.17 -14.55
CA VAL A 659 5.21 1.65 -13.54
C VAL A 659 5.01 0.15 -13.31
N SER A 660 3.76 -0.32 -13.31
CA SER A 660 3.41 -1.74 -13.11
C SER A 660 3.98 -2.61 -14.23
N VAL A 661 3.92 -2.16 -15.49
CA VAL A 661 4.52 -2.86 -16.63
C VAL A 661 6.03 -3.02 -16.42
N ILE A 662 6.74 -1.95 -16.03
CA ILE A 662 8.21 -1.98 -15.82
C ILE A 662 8.61 -2.92 -14.67
N MET A 663 7.78 -3.04 -13.63
CA MET A 663 8.05 -3.92 -12.48
C MET A 663 7.53 -5.36 -12.64
N SER A 664 6.87 -5.67 -13.76
CA SER A 664 6.26 -6.98 -14.01
C SER A 664 7.08 -7.83 -14.98
N GLU A 665 6.75 -9.12 -15.06
CA GLU A 665 7.30 -10.05 -16.05
C GLU A 665 6.96 -9.65 -17.49
N ALA A 666 5.91 -8.83 -17.69
CA ALA A 666 5.54 -8.27 -18.99
C ALA A 666 6.40 -7.06 -19.42
N ASN A 667 7.38 -6.64 -18.61
CA ASN A 667 8.30 -5.57 -18.98
C ASN A 667 9.03 -5.94 -20.29
N PRO A 668 8.94 -5.14 -21.38
CA PRO A 668 9.63 -5.44 -22.64
C PRO A 668 11.15 -5.26 -22.56
N ASP A 669 11.66 -4.42 -21.63
CA ASP A 669 13.09 -4.20 -21.40
C ASP A 669 13.41 -4.50 -19.93
N PRO A 670 13.88 -5.71 -19.59
CA PRO A 670 14.09 -6.12 -18.20
C PRO A 670 15.26 -5.38 -17.53
N GLN A 671 16.08 -4.65 -18.31
CA GLN A 671 17.16 -3.79 -17.80
C GLN A 671 16.64 -2.43 -17.36
N LYS A 672 15.49 -2.00 -17.87
CA LYS A 672 14.77 -0.80 -17.44
C LYS A 672 14.07 -1.07 -16.10
N LYS A 673 14.40 -0.27 -15.08
CA LYS A 673 13.93 -0.42 -13.69
C LYS A 673 13.38 0.90 -13.16
N VAL A 674 12.53 0.84 -12.14
CA VAL A 674 12.04 2.03 -11.42
C VAL A 674 12.71 2.12 -10.07
N SER A 675 13.19 3.32 -9.71
CA SER A 675 13.70 3.61 -8.36
C SER A 675 13.44 5.06 -7.97
N LEU A 676 12.98 5.24 -6.73
CA LEU A 676 12.81 6.56 -6.10
C LEU A 676 14.06 6.99 -5.32
N SER A 677 15.10 6.16 -5.20
CA SER A 677 16.26 6.46 -4.33
C SER A 677 17.48 7.01 -5.07
N LEU A 678 17.53 6.88 -6.41
CA LEU A 678 18.68 7.28 -7.24
C LEU A 678 18.69 8.80 -7.52
N SER A 679 18.92 9.61 -6.49
CA SER A 679 18.85 11.09 -6.58
C SER A 679 19.73 11.69 -7.68
N GLY A 680 20.91 11.12 -7.97
CA GLY A 680 21.78 11.60 -9.04
C GLY A 680 21.21 11.37 -10.45
N GLU A 681 20.53 10.24 -10.69
CA GLU A 681 19.85 9.96 -11.96
C GLU A 681 18.61 10.85 -12.11
N ILE A 682 17.83 10.99 -11.04
CA ILE A 682 16.65 11.87 -11.00
C ILE A 682 17.07 13.31 -11.29
N ALA A 683 18.11 13.81 -10.62
CA ALA A 683 18.62 15.17 -10.81
C ALA A 683 19.10 15.43 -12.25
N ARG A 684 19.83 14.48 -12.85
CA ARG A 684 20.27 14.58 -14.26
C ARG A 684 19.11 14.69 -15.25
N LYS A 685 17.97 14.07 -14.96
CA LYS A 685 16.79 14.13 -15.82
C LYS A 685 15.98 15.41 -15.65
N LEU A 686 16.03 16.01 -14.47
CA LEU A 686 15.36 17.28 -14.18
C LEU A 686 16.18 18.48 -14.65
N LEU A 687 17.50 18.36 -14.79
CA LEU A 687 18.39 19.44 -15.22
C LEU A 687 18.80 19.23 -16.69
N ILE A 688 18.07 19.87 -17.60
CA ILE A 688 18.40 19.85 -19.03
C ILE A 688 19.57 20.82 -19.26
N LYS A 689 20.65 20.34 -19.92
CA LYS A 689 21.87 21.12 -20.20
C LYS A 689 22.52 21.75 -18.95
N ASP A 690 22.50 21.02 -17.84
CA ASP A 690 23.16 21.36 -16.57
C ASP A 690 22.83 22.75 -15.97
N THR A 691 21.76 23.41 -16.43
CA THR A 691 21.41 24.79 -15.99
C THR A 691 19.91 25.07 -15.93
N GLU A 692 19.07 24.38 -16.70
CA GLU A 692 17.62 24.60 -16.72
C GLU A 692 16.88 23.48 -16.00
N PHE A 693 16.16 23.83 -14.93
CA PHE A 693 15.36 22.88 -14.16
C PHE A 693 13.97 22.73 -14.78
N VAL A 694 13.68 21.55 -15.32
CA VAL A 694 12.41 21.20 -15.96
C VAL A 694 11.65 20.22 -15.09
N ILE A 695 10.49 20.65 -14.62
CA ILE A 695 9.56 19.81 -13.86
C ILE A 695 8.72 19.03 -14.88
N PRO A 696 8.51 17.71 -14.68
CA PRO A 696 7.61 16.94 -15.52
C PRO A 696 6.21 17.53 -15.51
N ASP A 697 5.61 17.68 -16.70
CA ASP A 697 4.26 18.20 -16.88
C ASP A 697 3.25 17.06 -17.12
N THR A 698 3.73 15.87 -17.49
CA THR A 698 2.90 14.69 -17.78
C THR A 698 3.22 13.48 -16.88
N PRO A 699 2.25 12.58 -16.64
CA PRO A 699 2.48 11.29 -15.99
C PRO A 699 3.63 10.48 -16.59
N ALA A 700 3.75 10.47 -17.92
CA ALA A 700 4.79 9.71 -18.62
C ALA A 700 6.19 10.26 -18.37
N GLU A 701 6.36 11.59 -18.40
CA GLU A 701 7.63 12.24 -18.05
C GLU A 701 8.02 11.97 -16.60
N LEU A 702 7.05 12.00 -15.67
CA LEU A 702 7.30 11.69 -14.27
C LEU A 702 7.82 10.25 -14.09
N VAL A 703 7.21 9.27 -14.76
CA VAL A 703 7.69 7.88 -14.74
C VAL A 703 9.10 7.77 -15.33
N GLN A 704 9.39 8.50 -16.41
CA GLN A 704 10.72 8.52 -17.00
C GLN A 704 11.78 9.09 -16.06
N VAL A 705 11.46 10.08 -15.24
CA VAL A 705 12.37 10.64 -14.22
C VAL A 705 12.82 9.56 -13.21
N PHE A 706 11.90 8.71 -12.76
CA PHE A 706 12.21 7.64 -11.79
C PHE A 706 12.68 6.32 -12.42
N THR A 707 12.72 6.25 -13.75
CA THR A 707 13.19 5.06 -14.45
C THR A 707 14.71 5.12 -14.61
N TYR A 708 15.42 4.00 -14.59
CA TYR A 708 16.84 3.94 -14.93
C TYR A 708 17.16 2.63 -15.67
N ARG A 709 18.34 2.56 -16.31
CA ARG A 709 18.86 1.31 -16.87
C ARG A 709 19.92 0.73 -15.94
N ALA A 710 19.88 -0.58 -15.74
CA ALA A 710 20.90 -1.29 -14.98
C ALA A 710 22.30 -1.05 -15.57
N SER A 711 23.32 -0.94 -14.72
CA SER A 711 24.71 -0.85 -15.16
C SER A 711 25.17 -2.15 -15.85
N GLU A 712 26.20 -2.07 -16.69
CA GLU A 712 26.73 -3.24 -17.40
C GLU A 712 27.10 -4.40 -16.47
N ASP A 713 27.69 -4.11 -15.32
CA ASP A 713 28.03 -5.12 -14.31
C ASP A 713 26.79 -5.82 -13.76
N LYS A 714 25.70 -5.06 -13.53
CA LYS A 714 24.43 -5.63 -13.09
C LYS A 714 23.74 -6.41 -14.19
N VAL A 715 23.83 -5.99 -15.46
CA VAL A 715 23.33 -6.76 -16.60
C VAL A 715 24.06 -8.11 -16.69
N LYS A 716 25.39 -8.13 -16.53
CA LYS A 716 26.19 -9.37 -16.48
C LYS A 716 25.83 -10.25 -15.27
N GLU A 717 25.50 -9.67 -14.13
CA GLU A 717 24.99 -10.41 -12.96
C GLU A 717 23.63 -11.04 -13.26
N TYR A 718 22.68 -10.30 -13.83
CA TYR A 718 21.35 -10.81 -14.17
C TYR A 718 21.39 -11.90 -15.24
N ARG A 719 22.24 -11.77 -16.27
CA ARG A 719 22.41 -12.83 -17.29
C ARG A 719 22.98 -14.12 -16.70
N ARG A 720 23.96 -14.01 -15.80
CA ARG A 720 24.49 -15.18 -15.08
C ARG A 720 23.41 -15.85 -14.23
N GLU A 721 22.58 -15.04 -13.58
CA GLU A 721 21.45 -15.55 -12.79
C GLU A 721 20.36 -16.18 -13.67
N LEU A 722 20.06 -15.59 -14.83
CA LEU A 722 19.13 -16.15 -15.81
C LEU A 722 19.59 -17.53 -16.28
N LYS A 723 20.85 -17.64 -16.70
CA LYS A 723 21.45 -18.93 -17.08
C LYS A 723 21.41 -19.94 -15.93
N ARG A 724 21.69 -19.51 -14.70
CA ARG A 724 21.62 -20.37 -13.50
C ARG A 724 20.21 -20.92 -13.29
N LEU A 725 19.18 -20.08 -13.42
CA LEU A 725 17.79 -20.46 -13.23
C LEU A 725 17.24 -21.34 -14.37
N LEU A 726 17.66 -21.10 -15.61
CA LEU A 726 17.36 -21.99 -16.75
C LEU A 726 17.95 -23.39 -16.52
N ASN A 727 19.23 -23.47 -16.13
CA ASN A 727 19.87 -24.73 -15.80
C ASN A 727 19.19 -25.49 -14.63
N GLU A 728 18.63 -24.73 -13.68
CA GLU A 728 17.90 -25.32 -12.56
C GLU A 728 16.53 -25.85 -12.95
N THR A 729 15.81 -25.13 -13.80
CA THR A 729 14.39 -25.39 -14.05
C THR A 729 14.18 -26.30 -15.26
N VAL A 730 14.92 -26.06 -16.35
CA VAL A 730 14.73 -26.70 -17.66
C VAL A 730 15.74 -27.84 -17.83
N GLY A 731 17.04 -27.52 -17.75
CA GLY A 731 18.08 -28.46 -18.14
C GLY A 731 19.44 -27.81 -18.35
N GLU A 732 20.54 -28.57 -18.32
CA GLU A 732 21.89 -28.03 -18.49
C GLU A 732 22.27 -27.90 -19.98
N GLY A 733 22.27 -26.67 -20.48
CA GLY A 733 22.80 -26.32 -21.80
C GLY A 733 21.74 -26.13 -22.89
N LEU A 734 22.20 -25.63 -24.03
CA LEU A 734 21.36 -25.14 -25.13
C LEU A 734 20.49 -26.23 -25.77
N ASP A 735 21.00 -27.46 -25.89
CA ASP A 735 20.28 -28.57 -26.53
C ASP A 735 19.00 -28.90 -25.75
N GLU A 736 19.09 -29.02 -24.42
CA GLU A 736 17.94 -29.28 -23.55
C GLU A 736 16.96 -28.10 -23.55
N TRP A 737 17.46 -26.86 -23.64
CA TRP A 737 16.59 -25.67 -23.75
C TRP A 737 15.83 -25.63 -25.08
N ASN A 738 16.50 -25.93 -26.18
CA ASN A 738 15.89 -25.95 -27.51
C ASN A 738 14.82 -27.05 -27.61
N GLU A 739 15.08 -28.21 -27.01
CA GLU A 739 14.11 -29.32 -26.97
C GLU A 739 12.85 -28.95 -26.17
N ASP A 740 13.00 -28.35 -24.99
CA ASP A 740 11.87 -28.03 -24.09
C ASP A 740 10.97 -26.91 -24.62
N PHE A 741 11.52 -25.97 -25.39
CA PHE A 741 10.79 -24.82 -25.94
C PHE A 741 10.54 -24.88 -27.45
N ASP A 742 10.87 -25.99 -28.12
CA ASP A 742 10.74 -26.18 -29.58
C ASP A 742 11.42 -25.04 -30.36
N THR A 743 12.69 -24.77 -30.05
CA THR A 743 13.51 -23.72 -30.69
C THR A 743 14.79 -24.28 -31.33
N ASP A 744 15.43 -23.50 -32.19
CA ASP A 744 16.60 -23.91 -32.99
C ASP A 744 17.82 -22.97 -32.83
N PHE A 745 17.97 -22.35 -31.66
CA PHE A 745 19.09 -21.43 -31.41
C PHE A 745 20.44 -22.16 -31.49
N THR A 746 21.44 -21.54 -32.12
CA THR A 746 22.78 -22.12 -32.29
C THR A 746 23.79 -21.61 -31.25
N SER A 747 23.39 -20.64 -30.42
CA SER A 747 24.20 -20.02 -29.38
C SER A 747 23.38 -19.82 -28.11
N GLU A 748 23.97 -20.11 -26.96
CA GLU A 748 23.36 -19.82 -25.66
C GLU A 748 23.05 -18.32 -25.49
N GLU A 749 23.92 -17.44 -26.00
CA GLU A 749 23.70 -15.99 -25.90
C GLU A 749 22.48 -15.54 -26.71
N ASP A 750 22.23 -16.15 -27.87
CA ASP A 750 21.08 -15.82 -28.71
C ASP A 750 19.78 -16.31 -28.05
N PHE A 751 19.82 -17.49 -27.43
CA PHE A 751 18.69 -18.00 -26.64
C PHE A 751 18.41 -17.08 -25.44
N LEU A 752 19.43 -16.71 -24.67
CA LEU A 752 19.27 -15.82 -23.51
C LEU A 752 18.73 -14.44 -23.94
N LEU A 753 19.21 -13.89 -25.06
CA LEU A 753 18.68 -12.66 -25.65
C LEU A 753 17.21 -12.80 -26.07
N ALA A 754 16.82 -13.94 -26.64
CA ALA A 754 15.43 -14.20 -27.02
C ALA A 754 14.52 -14.31 -25.78
N VAL A 755 14.99 -14.91 -24.70
CA VAL A 755 14.30 -14.92 -23.39
C VAL A 755 14.18 -13.50 -22.82
N GLU A 756 15.28 -12.72 -22.83
CA GLU A 756 15.28 -11.33 -22.35
C GLU A 756 14.20 -10.48 -23.04
N ASN A 757 14.06 -10.64 -24.36
CA ASN A 757 13.18 -9.87 -25.23
C ASN A 757 11.76 -10.45 -25.38
N LEU A 758 11.43 -11.55 -24.68
CA LEU A 758 10.14 -12.25 -24.78
C LEU A 758 9.81 -12.71 -26.22
N SER A 759 10.83 -13.13 -26.97
CA SER A 759 10.69 -13.58 -28.37
C SER A 759 10.35 -15.07 -28.50
N ILE A 760 10.47 -15.85 -27.43
CA ILE A 760 10.14 -17.29 -27.40
C ILE A 760 8.69 -17.46 -26.94
N PRO A 761 7.84 -18.18 -27.69
CA PRO A 761 6.49 -18.53 -27.25
C PRO A 761 6.54 -19.41 -26.01
N ASP A 762 6.05 -18.90 -24.88
CA ASP A 762 6.02 -19.64 -23.61
C ASP A 762 4.57 -19.86 -23.18
N SER A 763 4.01 -20.99 -23.63
CA SER A 763 2.64 -21.41 -23.29
C SER A 763 2.53 -21.85 -21.82
N SER A 764 3.63 -22.32 -21.23
CA SER A 764 3.72 -22.79 -19.84
C SER A 764 3.86 -21.65 -18.81
N GLY A 765 4.40 -20.50 -19.22
CA GLY A 765 4.75 -19.38 -18.33
C GLY A 765 6.10 -19.54 -17.61
N THR A 766 6.81 -20.65 -17.83
CA THR A 766 8.07 -21.00 -17.15
C THR A 766 9.20 -20.01 -17.45
N LEU A 767 9.38 -19.62 -18.72
CA LEU A 767 10.42 -18.65 -19.10
C LEU A 767 10.11 -17.26 -18.53
N LYS A 768 8.84 -16.86 -18.48
CA LYS A 768 8.42 -15.60 -17.86
C LYS A 768 8.75 -15.56 -16.36
N GLU A 769 8.49 -16.64 -15.64
CA GLU A 769 8.79 -16.75 -14.22
C GLU A 769 10.32 -16.74 -13.96
N ILE A 770 11.08 -17.52 -14.74
CA ILE A 770 12.55 -17.56 -14.65
C ILE A 770 13.14 -16.17 -14.90
N ARG A 771 12.69 -15.49 -15.95
CA ARG A 771 13.08 -14.12 -16.28
C ARG A 771 12.68 -13.14 -15.17
N GLY A 772 11.47 -13.27 -14.64
CA GLY A 772 10.97 -12.48 -13.51
C GLY A 772 11.90 -12.55 -12.30
N LYS A 773 12.30 -13.77 -11.92
CA LYS A 773 13.25 -14.03 -10.83
C LYS A 773 14.64 -13.49 -11.13
N ALA A 774 15.21 -13.79 -12.31
CA ALA A 774 16.57 -13.41 -12.69
C ALA A 774 16.79 -11.90 -12.65
N TYR A 775 15.85 -11.13 -13.22
CA TYR A 775 15.93 -9.67 -13.28
C TYR A 775 15.26 -8.99 -12.08
N LYS A 776 14.78 -9.75 -11.09
CA LYS A 776 14.07 -9.22 -9.90
C LYS A 776 12.88 -8.32 -10.28
N LEU A 777 12.11 -8.71 -11.30
CA LEU A 777 10.88 -8.03 -11.74
C LEU A 777 9.76 -8.32 -10.73
N THR A 778 9.86 -7.69 -9.57
CA THR A 778 8.91 -7.83 -8.47
C THR A 778 8.32 -6.48 -8.15
N MET A 779 7.01 -6.45 -7.86
CA MET A 779 6.29 -5.24 -7.51
C MET A 779 6.90 -4.59 -6.26
N GLN A 780 7.51 -3.42 -6.44
CA GLN A 780 8.15 -2.66 -5.35
C GLN A 780 7.21 -1.65 -4.70
N MET A 781 6.21 -1.20 -5.45
CA MET A 781 5.19 -0.27 -5.01
C MET A 781 3.90 -0.52 -5.79
N ARG A 782 2.77 -0.06 -5.26
CA ARG A 782 1.47 -0.12 -5.93
C ARG A 782 0.64 1.09 -5.59
N PHE A 783 -0.01 1.69 -6.59
CA PHE A 783 -0.94 2.79 -6.34
C PHE A 783 -2.32 2.21 -6.04
N VAL A 784 -2.84 2.54 -4.86
CA VAL A 784 -4.21 2.28 -4.43
C VAL A 784 -4.99 3.58 -4.64
N CYS A 785 -5.63 3.68 -5.80
CA CYS A 785 -6.21 4.92 -6.32
C CYS A 785 -7.72 4.77 -6.58
N GLU A 786 -8.49 4.65 -5.50
CA GLU A 786 -9.93 4.41 -5.59
C GLU A 786 -10.74 5.71 -5.73
N THR A 787 -10.27 6.78 -5.08
CA THR A 787 -10.92 8.10 -5.06
C THR A 787 -9.89 9.22 -4.99
N PRO A 788 -10.26 10.48 -5.31
CA PRO A 788 -9.33 11.62 -5.26
C PRO A 788 -9.01 12.13 -3.86
N HIS A 789 -9.72 11.70 -2.82
CA HIS A 789 -9.49 12.13 -1.44
C HIS A 789 -8.11 11.73 -0.94
N PHE A 790 -7.69 10.52 -1.31
CA PHE A 790 -6.62 9.83 -0.63
C PHE A 790 -6.08 8.70 -1.52
N ILE A 791 -4.88 8.88 -2.05
CA ILE A 791 -4.19 7.88 -2.86
C ILE A 791 -3.02 7.34 -2.04
N LEU A 792 -2.93 6.02 -1.95
CA LEU A 792 -1.91 5.36 -1.15
C LEU A 792 -0.97 4.59 -2.05
N VAL A 793 0.32 4.75 -1.81
CA VAL A 793 1.38 4.04 -2.51
C VAL A 793 2.18 3.29 -1.45
N PRO A 794 1.73 2.10 -1.00
CA PRO A 794 2.57 1.22 -0.21
C PRO A 794 3.86 0.92 -0.99
N ILE A 795 5.00 0.95 -0.29
CA ILE A 795 6.33 0.68 -0.82
C ILE A 795 6.98 -0.45 -0.03
N ARG A 796 7.50 -1.45 -0.74
CA ARG A 796 8.10 -2.66 -0.16
C ARG A 796 9.45 -2.38 0.47
N ASN A 797 10.28 -1.57 -0.19
CA ASN A 797 11.62 -1.23 0.25
C ASN A 797 11.72 0.28 0.58
N PRO A 798 12.39 0.68 1.67
CA PRO A 798 12.61 2.10 1.97
C PRO A 798 13.31 2.82 0.83
N ILE A 799 13.04 4.13 0.68
CA ILE A 799 13.73 4.98 -0.31
C ILE A 799 15.14 5.32 0.20
N ALA A 800 16.05 4.38 0.07
CA ALA A 800 17.43 4.49 0.52
C ALA A 800 18.38 3.74 -0.44
N VAL A 801 19.68 4.03 -0.31
CA VAL A 801 20.78 3.25 -0.90
C VAL A 801 21.47 2.46 0.23
N GLU A 802 22.04 1.28 -0.06
CA GLU A 802 22.50 0.29 0.94
C GLU A 802 23.37 0.84 2.09
N LYS A 803 24.16 1.89 1.85
CA LYS A 803 25.07 2.48 2.84
C LYS A 803 24.59 3.82 3.42
N ASP A 804 23.36 4.26 3.14
CA ASP A 804 22.87 5.56 3.57
C ASP A 804 22.76 5.68 5.10
N SER A 805 23.06 6.87 5.62
CA SER A 805 22.60 7.29 6.94
C SER A 805 21.10 7.60 6.90
N GLU A 806 20.43 7.54 8.05
CA GLU A 806 19.00 7.84 8.15
C GLU A 806 18.66 9.23 7.57
N VAL A 807 19.54 10.22 7.78
CA VAL A 807 19.35 11.58 7.26
C VAL A 807 19.49 11.63 5.73
N ASN A 808 20.46 10.91 5.16
CA ASN A 808 20.65 10.87 3.71
C ASN A 808 19.47 10.18 3.00
N ALA A 809 18.99 9.06 3.58
CA ALA A 809 17.78 8.39 3.12
C ALA A 809 16.55 9.32 3.20
N ALA A 810 16.39 10.06 4.30
CA ALA A 810 15.32 11.03 4.46
C ALA A 810 15.41 12.20 3.44
N ILE A 811 16.61 12.64 3.05
CA ILE A 811 16.77 13.64 1.99
C ILE A 811 16.33 13.07 0.63
N ARG A 812 16.65 11.80 0.33
CA ARG A 812 16.18 11.13 -0.90
C ARG A 812 14.65 10.95 -0.90
N GLU A 813 14.07 10.56 0.24
CA GLU A 813 12.61 10.52 0.44
C GLU A 813 12.00 11.89 0.14
N LEU A 814 12.51 12.95 0.77
CA LEU A 814 12.06 14.33 0.57
C LEU A 814 12.16 14.74 -0.91
N PHE A 815 13.26 14.43 -1.58
CA PHE A 815 13.47 14.80 -2.97
C PHE A 815 12.44 14.16 -3.90
N SER A 816 12.22 12.85 -3.78
CA SER A 816 11.25 12.13 -4.61
C SER A 816 9.82 12.58 -4.33
N MET A 817 9.48 12.86 -3.07
CA MET A 817 8.18 13.44 -2.72
C MET A 817 7.99 14.84 -3.30
N LEU A 818 9.03 15.68 -3.34
CA LEU A 818 8.98 17.03 -3.93
C LEU A 818 8.72 16.97 -5.44
N VAL A 819 9.41 16.09 -6.15
CA VAL A 819 9.19 15.91 -7.60
C VAL A 819 7.75 15.46 -7.87
N ILE A 820 7.23 14.49 -7.11
CA ILE A 820 5.85 13.99 -7.27
C ILE A 820 4.82 15.08 -6.91
N GLY A 821 4.98 15.73 -5.75
CA GLY A 821 4.03 16.71 -5.24
C GLY A 821 3.88 17.93 -6.13
N ILE A 822 5.00 18.43 -6.68
CA ILE A 822 4.97 19.58 -7.60
C ILE A 822 4.39 19.17 -8.97
N THR A 823 4.77 18.03 -9.53
CA THR A 823 4.24 17.56 -10.83
C THR A 823 2.74 17.27 -10.78
N LEU A 824 2.26 16.69 -9.68
CA LEU A 824 0.85 16.32 -9.53
C LEU A 824 -0.02 17.41 -8.90
N ASP A 825 0.56 18.57 -8.54
CA ASP A 825 -0.12 19.66 -7.84
C ASP A 825 -0.87 19.15 -6.58
N CYS A 826 -0.21 18.33 -5.75
CA CYS A 826 -0.82 17.66 -4.60
C CYS A 826 0.08 17.69 -3.35
N ALA A 827 -0.50 17.37 -2.18
CA ALA A 827 0.25 17.14 -0.95
C ALA A 827 0.76 15.71 -0.89
N VAL A 828 2.02 15.54 -0.50
CA VAL A 828 2.71 14.26 -0.40
C VAL A 828 3.29 14.05 0.99
N ALA A 829 3.08 12.88 1.57
CA ALA A 829 3.69 12.50 2.84
C ALA A 829 4.17 11.05 2.82
N MET A 830 5.28 10.78 3.51
CA MET A 830 5.73 9.43 3.79
C MET A 830 5.33 9.05 5.22
N ILE A 831 4.58 7.97 5.37
CA ILE A 831 4.11 7.44 6.65
C ILE A 831 4.86 6.14 6.93
N ARG A 832 5.53 6.08 8.08
CA ARG A 832 6.25 4.89 8.55
C ARG A 832 5.26 3.93 9.26
N ASP A 833 5.62 2.64 9.36
CA ASP A 833 4.78 1.67 10.10
C ASP A 833 4.55 2.15 11.55
N GLY A 834 3.29 2.20 11.97
CA GLY A 834 2.87 2.65 13.30
C GLY A 834 2.64 4.16 13.46
N GLU A 835 2.92 4.97 12.44
CA GLU A 835 2.60 6.40 12.46
C GLU A 835 1.12 6.64 12.10
N GLU A 836 0.44 7.50 12.86
CA GLU A 836 -0.97 7.85 12.61
C GLU A 836 -1.11 8.89 11.49
N PHE A 837 -2.23 8.83 10.76
CA PHE A 837 -2.58 9.81 9.75
C PHE A 837 -3.21 11.05 10.40
N SER A 838 -2.40 12.06 10.69
CA SER A 838 -2.82 13.29 11.39
C SER A 838 -3.17 14.44 10.45
N PHE A 839 -3.69 14.15 9.25
CA PHE A 839 -4.02 15.17 8.24
C PHE A 839 -5.37 15.81 8.54
N THR A 840 -5.40 17.14 8.57
CA THR A 840 -6.57 17.94 8.95
C THR A 840 -7.04 18.87 7.83
N GLY A 841 -6.31 18.93 6.72
CA GLY A 841 -6.47 19.97 5.70
C GLY A 841 -5.50 21.12 5.98
N GLY A 842 -4.89 21.60 4.90
CA GLY A 842 -3.97 22.73 4.92
C GLY A 842 -2.50 22.35 4.87
N GLU A 843 -2.25 21.09 4.53
CA GLU A 843 -0.93 20.53 4.32
C GLU A 843 -0.17 21.29 3.21
N GLY A 844 1.15 21.40 3.38
CA GLY A 844 2.04 21.89 2.32
C GLY A 844 2.17 20.89 1.17
N ILE A 845 3.09 21.16 0.23
CA ILE A 845 3.35 20.24 -0.89
C ILE A 845 3.96 18.93 -0.39
N VAL A 846 4.91 19.00 0.55
CA VAL A 846 5.58 17.81 1.07
C VAL A 846 5.75 17.88 2.57
N ARG A 847 5.42 16.79 3.26
CA ARG A 847 5.78 16.60 4.67
C ARG A 847 7.24 16.19 4.76
N VAL A 848 8.03 16.99 5.45
CA VAL A 848 9.44 16.69 5.75
C VAL A 848 9.49 15.42 6.60
N PRO A 849 10.22 14.37 6.16
CA PRO A 849 10.32 13.12 6.91
C PRO A 849 10.68 13.36 8.39
N PRO A 850 10.17 12.54 9.33
CA PRO A 850 10.31 12.76 10.78
C PRO A 850 11.72 12.43 11.32
N VAL A 851 12.75 12.91 10.65
CA VAL A 851 14.16 12.79 11.05
C VAL A 851 14.63 14.15 11.59
N ALA A 852 15.00 14.20 12.87
CA ALA A 852 15.29 15.45 13.56
C ALA A 852 16.35 16.32 12.87
N ALA A 853 17.44 15.72 12.37
CA ALA A 853 18.48 16.44 11.66
C ALA A 853 17.98 17.07 10.34
N LEU A 854 17.12 16.37 9.59
CA LEU A 854 16.52 16.91 8.37
C LEU A 854 15.51 18.01 8.68
N ARG A 855 14.67 17.83 9.71
CA ARG A 855 13.71 18.87 10.13
C ARG A 855 14.41 20.14 10.64
N ASN A 856 15.54 20.00 11.32
CA ASN A 856 16.36 21.13 11.72
C ASN A 856 16.98 21.84 10.51
N LEU A 857 17.43 21.07 9.51
CA LEU A 857 17.99 21.62 8.26
C LEU A 857 16.93 22.38 7.44
N VAL A 858 15.71 21.83 7.35
CA VAL A 858 14.63 22.42 6.54
C VAL A 858 13.85 23.51 7.29
N GLY A 859 13.77 23.41 8.62
CA GLY A 859 13.14 24.40 9.50
C GLY A 859 11.62 24.33 9.61
N CYS A 860 10.96 23.34 8.98
CA CYS A 860 9.50 23.17 9.02
C CYS A 860 9.08 21.70 8.92
N GLU A 861 7.83 21.40 9.30
CA GLU A 861 7.23 20.07 9.11
C GLU A 861 6.66 19.89 7.70
N TRP A 862 6.07 20.94 7.13
CA TRP A 862 5.49 20.95 5.79
C TRP A 862 6.13 22.04 4.95
N LEU A 863 6.60 21.67 3.76
CA LEU A 863 7.12 22.62 2.79
C LEU A 863 5.98 23.27 2.02
N GLY A 864 5.91 24.60 2.11
CA GLY A 864 5.03 25.43 1.29
C GLY A 864 5.44 25.45 -0.19
N LEU A 865 4.64 26.10 -1.03
CA LEU A 865 4.82 26.12 -2.49
C LEU A 865 6.18 26.69 -2.91
N GLU A 866 6.55 27.86 -2.36
CA GLU A 866 7.82 28.52 -2.69
C GLU A 866 9.03 27.72 -2.17
N SER A 867 8.96 27.28 -0.90
CA SER A 867 10.04 26.52 -0.28
C SER A 867 10.25 25.17 -0.99
N ALA A 868 9.19 24.48 -1.39
CA ALA A 868 9.28 23.23 -2.13
C ALA A 868 10.08 23.38 -3.43
N GLN A 869 9.90 24.48 -4.16
CA GLN A 869 10.66 24.75 -5.39
C GLN A 869 12.15 25.01 -5.14
N LYS A 870 12.47 25.76 -4.08
CA LYS A 870 13.87 26.00 -3.69
C LYS A 870 14.54 24.69 -3.28
N TRP A 871 13.86 23.90 -2.45
CA TRP A 871 14.38 22.62 -1.96
C TRP A 871 14.55 21.56 -3.05
N VAL A 872 13.61 21.44 -4.00
CA VAL A 872 13.76 20.44 -5.08
C VAL A 872 14.96 20.76 -5.97
N LYS A 873 15.18 22.04 -6.29
CA LYS A 873 16.34 22.50 -7.06
C LYS A 873 17.63 22.33 -6.29
N ALA A 874 17.66 22.72 -5.02
CA ALA A 874 18.84 22.60 -4.17
C ALA A 874 19.26 21.15 -3.94
N ILE A 875 18.31 20.23 -3.70
CA ILE A 875 18.65 18.80 -3.53
C ILE A 875 19.12 18.19 -4.86
N ALA A 876 18.51 18.56 -5.99
CA ALA A 876 18.97 18.14 -7.32
C ALA A 876 20.42 18.60 -7.59
N ALA A 877 20.70 19.89 -7.38
CA ALA A 877 22.02 20.47 -7.52
C ALA A 877 23.04 19.81 -6.56
N ALA A 878 22.66 19.60 -5.29
CA ALA A 878 23.50 18.91 -4.32
C ALA A 878 23.83 17.49 -4.77
N ALA A 879 22.86 16.73 -5.30
CA ALA A 879 23.07 15.38 -5.81
C ALA A 879 24.12 15.34 -6.94
N LEU A 880 24.13 16.31 -7.85
CA LEU A 880 25.13 16.40 -8.90
C LEU A 880 26.52 16.80 -8.37
N VAL A 881 26.57 17.70 -7.39
CA VAL A 881 27.83 18.15 -6.78
C VAL A 881 28.49 17.06 -5.92
N THR A 882 27.72 16.13 -5.34
CA THR A 882 28.26 15.09 -4.46
C THR A 882 29.38 14.25 -5.10
N TYR A 883 29.28 13.97 -6.41
CA TYR A 883 30.27 13.20 -7.16
C TYR A 883 31.62 13.93 -7.28
N ALA A 884 31.62 15.24 -7.42
CA ALA A 884 32.83 16.04 -7.56
C ALA A 884 33.49 16.39 -6.22
N ALA A 885 32.70 16.49 -5.15
CA ALA A 885 33.21 16.84 -3.82
C ALA A 885 33.73 15.63 -3.01
N ASP A 886 33.48 14.41 -3.47
CA ASP A 886 33.96 13.16 -2.86
C ASP A 886 33.68 13.11 -1.34
N TYR A 887 32.45 13.42 -0.97
CA TYR A 887 31.95 13.24 0.40
C TYR A 887 31.65 11.76 0.66
N PRO A 888 31.73 11.28 1.92
CA PRO A 888 31.41 9.90 2.25
C PRO A 888 30.01 9.51 1.77
N GLU A 889 29.89 8.40 1.02
CA GLU A 889 28.63 7.93 0.41
C GLU A 889 27.46 7.91 1.39
N ARG A 890 27.73 7.53 2.64
CA ARG A 890 26.73 7.42 3.73
C ARG A 890 26.04 8.75 4.07
N SER A 891 26.64 9.90 3.80
CA SER A 891 26.13 11.21 4.27
C SER A 891 26.39 12.37 3.30
N ASN A 892 26.65 12.06 2.02
CA ASN A 892 27.10 13.04 1.05
C ASN A 892 26.12 14.19 0.82
N LEU A 893 24.82 13.92 0.62
CA LEU A 893 23.81 14.98 0.39
C LEU A 893 23.67 15.87 1.62
N TYR A 894 23.60 15.26 2.81
CA TYR A 894 23.49 16.01 4.06
C TYR A 894 24.68 16.95 4.24
N GLN A 895 25.92 16.51 4.02
CA GLN A 895 27.10 17.35 4.19
C GLN A 895 27.15 18.53 3.21
N VAL A 896 26.68 18.35 1.97
CA VAL A 896 26.56 19.44 1.00
C VAL A 896 25.51 20.45 1.47
N LEU A 897 24.31 19.98 1.83
CA LEU A 897 23.18 20.85 2.20
C LEU A 897 23.34 21.50 3.58
N SER A 898 24.15 20.93 4.47
CA SER A 898 24.47 21.49 5.78
C SER A 898 25.77 22.30 5.79
N SER A 899 26.35 22.59 4.63
CA SER A 899 27.58 23.38 4.52
C SER A 899 27.32 24.84 4.86
N LEU A 900 28.26 25.48 5.55
CA LEU A 900 28.12 26.88 5.98
C LEU A 900 28.00 27.86 4.81
N THR A 901 28.78 27.64 3.75
CA THR A 901 28.72 28.49 2.54
C THR A 901 29.03 27.67 1.30
N PRO A 902 28.61 28.12 0.10
CA PRO A 902 28.96 27.45 -1.15
C PRO A 902 30.48 27.34 -1.37
N GLY A 903 31.25 28.30 -0.84
CA GLY A 903 32.72 28.28 -0.91
C GLY A 903 33.38 27.11 -0.17
N HIS A 904 32.75 26.59 0.89
CA HIS A 904 33.26 25.38 1.57
C HIS A 904 33.14 24.15 0.68
N ILE A 905 32.05 24.03 -0.06
CA ILE A 905 31.81 22.94 -1.01
C ILE A 905 32.80 23.06 -2.18
N LEU A 906 32.96 24.25 -2.74
CA LEU A 906 33.91 24.52 -3.83
C LEU A 906 35.34 24.14 -3.44
N ARG A 907 35.82 24.58 -2.28
CA ARG A 907 37.16 24.27 -1.78
C ARG A 907 37.38 22.76 -1.63
N ARG A 908 36.35 22.02 -1.24
CA ARG A 908 36.41 20.55 -1.14
C ARG A 908 36.60 19.91 -2.52
N MET A 909 35.86 20.39 -3.53
CA MET A 909 36.00 19.93 -4.92
C MET A 909 37.39 20.24 -5.48
N GLU A 910 37.92 21.44 -5.23
CA GLU A 910 39.29 21.83 -5.62
C GLU A 910 40.34 20.90 -5.01
N MET A 911 40.21 20.57 -3.71
CA MET A 911 41.13 19.65 -3.02
C MET A 911 41.09 18.22 -3.56
N LYS A 912 40.01 17.82 -4.24
CA LYS A 912 39.79 16.47 -4.76
C LYS A 912 40.02 16.35 -6.26
N SER A 913 40.07 17.47 -6.97
CA SER A 913 40.48 17.52 -8.37
C SER A 913 41.99 17.40 -8.47
N ASP A 914 42.49 16.40 -9.20
CA ASP A 914 43.94 16.22 -9.44
C ASP A 914 44.58 17.45 -10.13
N SER A 915 43.77 18.25 -10.83
CA SER A 915 44.19 19.48 -11.52
C SER A 915 43.96 20.76 -10.71
N GLY A 916 43.25 20.68 -9.58
CA GLY A 916 42.73 21.83 -8.85
C GLY A 916 41.64 22.62 -9.61
N TYR A 917 41.30 22.23 -10.83
CA TYR A 917 40.27 22.87 -11.66
C TYR A 917 38.89 22.30 -11.36
N VAL A 918 37.90 23.18 -11.21
CA VAL A 918 36.47 22.83 -11.04
C VAL A 918 35.69 23.30 -12.25
N SER A 919 34.88 22.42 -12.84
CA SER A 919 34.06 22.75 -14.01
C SER A 919 33.13 23.95 -13.75
N PRO A 920 33.02 24.92 -14.69
CA PRO A 920 32.11 26.06 -14.59
C PRO A 920 30.66 25.69 -14.29
N VAL A 921 30.22 24.50 -14.73
CA VAL A 921 28.86 23.99 -14.48
C VAL A 921 28.55 23.95 -12.98
N TYR A 922 29.50 23.57 -12.13
CA TYR A 922 29.25 23.45 -10.69
C TYR A 922 29.02 24.80 -9.99
N PHE A 923 29.48 25.92 -10.56
CA PHE A 923 29.19 27.24 -9.99
C PHE A 923 27.69 27.56 -10.06
N SER A 924 27.02 27.16 -11.14
CA SER A 924 25.56 27.32 -11.26
C SER A 924 24.82 26.49 -10.21
N HIS A 925 25.25 25.24 -9.99
CA HIS A 925 24.70 24.37 -8.94
C HIS A 925 24.93 24.95 -7.54
N LEU A 926 26.09 25.56 -7.28
CA LEU A 926 26.41 26.18 -6.00
C LEU A 926 25.56 27.42 -5.71
N GLU A 927 25.23 28.25 -6.72
CA GLU A 927 24.30 29.37 -6.54
C GLU A 927 22.87 28.89 -6.28
N ILE A 928 22.44 27.77 -6.87
CA ILE A 928 21.14 27.16 -6.54
C ILE A 928 21.12 26.66 -5.10
N ILE A 929 22.19 25.96 -4.65
CA ILE A 929 22.29 25.44 -3.29
C ILE A 929 22.26 26.58 -2.25
N LYS A 930 22.90 27.71 -2.57
CA LYS A 930 22.94 28.90 -1.71
C LYS A 930 21.56 29.41 -1.30
N GLU A 931 20.51 29.20 -2.10
CA GLU A 931 19.15 29.64 -1.78
C GLU A 931 18.55 28.95 -0.53
N VAL A 932 19.10 27.80 -0.13
CA VAL A 932 18.64 27.03 1.05
C VAL A 932 19.68 26.90 2.15
N LEU A 933 20.91 27.41 1.94
CA LEU A 933 21.91 27.48 3.00
C LEU A 933 21.54 28.63 3.94
N VAL A 934 21.60 28.36 5.25
CA VAL A 934 21.25 29.31 6.32
C VAL A 934 22.49 30.02 6.84
#